data_AF-A0A8C3TAA0-F1
#
_entry.id   AF-A0A8C3TAA0-F1
#
_cell.length_a   1.000
_cell.length_b   1.000
_cell.length_c   1.000
_cell.angle_alpha   90.00
_cell.angle_beta   90.00
_cell.angle_gamma   90.00
#
_symmetry.space_group_name_H-M   'P 1'
#
loop_
_entity.id
_entity.type
_entity.pdbx_description
1 polymer ?
#
loop_
_entity_poly.entity_id
_entity_poly.type
_entity_poly.pdbx_seq_one_letter_code
_entity_poly.pdbx_strand_id
1 'polypeptide(L)'
;MELWKQCASWLIQCRVLPPNHRVTWPSAQVCELAQALRDGVLLCQLLNNLTPHAVNLREINLRPQMSQFLCLKNIRTFLSTCCDKFGLRKNELFEVFDLFDVRDFGKVNKGSDPVQSTELPSRSQLPSDTVEDDDDLYDCVENEEAEGDEIYEDLMRSEPVGMPKMTELDKRNCCLQEIRQTEEKYTDTLESIYQHFMKPLQRFLKPEDMENIFINIEDLVKVHRFFLDDLKNVLSFSNAQNLYQVFIKYKERFLLYGRYCSQVEAASRCLDQVAGASMDVRMKLEECSQRANNGRFTLRDLLMVPMQRVLKYHLLLQELVKHTVEPTEKENLRLALDAMRDLAQCVNEIKRDNETLKQITNFQLSIEKLSQSLAQYGRPKIDGELKVISIEKRSKTDRYAFLLDQALLICKRKGDSYEMRDFIDLHTYQIRDDSLGEKDNKKWAHMFHLICSYGTQGYELFFKTRELKKKWMEQFEMSISNIYPENATSNGHDFHMHSFEENASCKSCQMLLRGTFYQGYRCSRCKAPAHKECLGRVPPCGNALPNGQYCPLKHHRLLIKFLANILVSLGLPKMEVCQEYYGLPPPPVAFGPSLRLSMGDIVELTKAEVEQLWWEGRNTSTNEIGWFPCQRVKPYVCVSSNSFHICSISWYAGPMERAEAEQILTNRSDGTFLVRQRVKDAAEFAISIKFNVEIKHIKILTSEALYRITEKKAFKGLIELVEFYQQNSLKDCFKTLDTTLQFPFKEPEQRAISRPPAGGLKYFGSAKARYDFCARDRTELTLKEGDIIKILSKKGQQGWWKGEIYGRVGWFPANYVEEDYSEYC
;
A
#
# COMPACT_ATOMS: atom_id res chain seq x y z
N MET A 1 -48.84 -19.48 15.82
CA MET A 1 -47.69 -19.19 14.95
C MET A 1 -46.61 -18.63 15.85
N GLU A 2 -45.36 -19.08 15.74
CA GLU A 2 -44.28 -18.58 16.60
C GLU A 2 -44.10 -17.07 16.36
N LEU A 3 -43.92 -16.28 17.43
CA LEU A 3 -43.83 -14.81 17.37
C LEU A 3 -42.78 -14.31 16.37
N TRP A 4 -41.64 -14.99 16.27
CA TRP A 4 -40.58 -14.62 15.34
C TRP A 4 -40.99 -14.82 13.87
N LYS A 5 -41.86 -15.79 13.56
CA LYS A 5 -42.41 -15.96 12.20
C LYS A 5 -43.42 -14.87 11.86
N GLN A 6 -44.17 -14.37 12.85
CA GLN A 6 -45.04 -13.21 12.68
C GLN A 6 -44.20 -11.95 12.41
N CYS A 7 -43.12 -11.74 13.17
CA CYS A 7 -42.15 -10.67 12.96
C CYS A 7 -41.55 -10.72 11.54
N ALA A 8 -41.08 -11.89 11.09
CA ALA A 8 -40.57 -12.08 9.73
C ALA A 8 -41.62 -11.74 8.66
N SER A 9 -42.88 -12.18 8.84
CA SER A 9 -43.97 -11.83 7.92
C SER A 9 -44.27 -10.34 7.89
N TRP A 10 -44.19 -9.66 9.04
CA TRP A 10 -44.40 -8.20 9.13
C TRP A 10 -43.27 -7.44 8.43
N LEU A 11 -42.02 -7.85 8.62
CA LEU A 11 -40.88 -7.26 7.93
C LEU A 11 -40.99 -7.39 6.40
N ILE A 12 -41.55 -8.48 5.88
CA ILE A 12 -41.85 -8.64 4.45
C ILE A 12 -42.95 -7.67 3.99
N GLN A 13 -44.01 -7.50 4.78
CA GLN A 13 -45.06 -6.52 4.48
C GLN A 13 -44.52 -5.09 4.46
N CYS A 14 -43.59 -4.78 5.37
CA CYS A 14 -42.86 -3.52 5.41
C CYS A 14 -41.81 -3.37 4.30
N ARG A 15 -41.66 -4.34 3.38
CA ARG A 15 -40.66 -4.35 2.29
C ARG A 15 -39.20 -4.29 2.78
N VAL A 16 -38.93 -4.90 3.93
CA VAL A 16 -37.59 -4.97 4.54
C VAL A 16 -36.90 -6.31 4.29
N LEU A 17 -37.68 -7.38 4.12
CA LEU A 17 -37.17 -8.70 3.76
C LEU A 17 -37.75 -9.14 2.41
N PRO A 18 -36.94 -9.78 1.54
CA PRO A 18 -37.46 -10.38 0.31
C PRO A 18 -38.49 -11.47 0.62
N PRO A 19 -39.61 -11.57 -0.13
CA PRO A 19 -40.61 -12.61 0.08
C PRO A 19 -40.05 -14.04 -0.03
N ASN A 20 -38.98 -14.21 -0.82
CA ASN A 20 -38.35 -15.51 -1.09
C ASN A 20 -37.14 -15.82 -0.17
N HIS A 21 -36.84 -14.96 0.81
CA HIS A 21 -35.68 -15.12 1.68
C HIS A 21 -35.80 -16.36 2.59
N ARG A 22 -34.67 -17.01 2.91
CA ARG A 22 -34.62 -18.27 3.69
C ARG A 22 -35.42 -18.27 5.00
N VAL A 23 -35.55 -17.11 5.65
CA VAL A 23 -36.36 -16.93 6.88
C VAL A 23 -37.85 -17.26 6.72
N THR A 24 -38.36 -17.33 5.48
CA THR A 24 -39.75 -17.70 5.19
C THR A 24 -39.95 -19.20 4.98
N TRP A 25 -38.86 -19.98 4.90
CA TRP A 25 -38.94 -21.40 4.64
C TRP A 25 -39.55 -22.16 5.83
N PRO A 26 -40.29 -23.27 5.59
CA PRO A 26 -40.87 -24.05 6.67
C PRO A 26 -39.83 -24.58 7.68
N SER A 27 -38.62 -24.86 7.20
CA SER A 27 -37.46 -25.33 7.98
C SER A 27 -36.69 -24.22 8.69
N ALA A 28 -37.04 -22.94 8.46
CA ALA A 28 -36.30 -21.81 9.00
C ALA A 28 -36.32 -21.80 10.53
N GLN A 29 -35.18 -21.43 11.12
CA GLN A 29 -35.03 -21.26 12.56
C GLN A 29 -34.95 -19.79 12.95
N VAL A 30 -35.29 -19.48 14.21
CA VAL A 30 -35.21 -18.10 14.74
C VAL A 30 -33.81 -17.48 14.64
N CYS A 31 -32.76 -18.31 14.58
CA CYS A 31 -31.39 -17.84 14.38
C CYS A 31 -31.19 -17.19 13.00
N GLU A 32 -31.91 -17.60 11.97
CA GLU A 32 -31.83 -17.01 10.63
C GLU A 32 -32.40 -15.58 10.62
N LEU A 33 -33.50 -15.35 11.35
CA LEU A 33 -34.04 -14.00 11.54
C LEU A 33 -33.08 -13.13 12.37
N ALA A 34 -32.50 -13.70 13.42
CA ALA A 34 -31.51 -12.99 14.22
C ALA A 34 -30.26 -12.62 13.41
N GLN A 35 -29.82 -13.50 12.51
CA GLN A 35 -28.71 -13.25 11.59
C GLN A 35 -29.04 -12.13 10.60
N ALA A 36 -30.23 -12.15 9.99
CA ALA A 36 -30.66 -11.13 9.03
C ALA A 36 -30.76 -9.71 9.63
N LEU A 37 -31.08 -9.59 10.92
CA LEU A 37 -31.21 -8.30 11.62
C LEU A 37 -29.92 -7.84 12.32
N ARG A 38 -28.91 -8.72 12.40
CA ARG A 38 -27.76 -8.58 13.33
C ARG A 38 -26.88 -7.36 13.07
N ASP A 39 -26.79 -6.91 11.83
CA ASP A 39 -25.99 -5.76 11.43
C ASP A 39 -26.72 -4.41 11.57
N GLY A 40 -28.02 -4.44 11.90
CA GLY A 40 -28.86 -3.26 12.08
C GLY A 40 -29.21 -2.51 10.80
N VAL A 41 -28.80 -2.96 9.60
CA VAL A 41 -29.08 -2.28 8.33
C VAL A 41 -30.58 -2.36 8.02
N LEU A 42 -31.13 -3.58 8.04
CA LEU A 42 -32.56 -3.81 7.80
C LEU A 42 -33.45 -3.12 8.84
N LEU A 43 -32.98 -3.00 10.09
CA LEU A 43 -33.70 -2.27 11.13
C LEU A 43 -33.75 -0.77 10.84
N CYS A 44 -32.67 -0.18 10.33
CA CYS A 44 -32.68 1.22 9.92
C CYS A 44 -33.56 1.44 8.68
N GLN A 45 -33.55 0.51 7.71
CA GLN A 45 -34.41 0.56 6.54
C GLN A 45 -35.89 0.45 6.92
N LEU A 46 -36.23 -0.41 7.89
CA LEU A 46 -37.58 -0.50 8.43
C LEU A 46 -38.12 0.86 8.88
N LEU A 47 -37.32 1.64 9.62
CA LEU A 47 -37.73 2.96 10.08
C LEU A 47 -38.01 3.91 8.92
N ASN A 48 -37.23 3.85 7.84
CA ASN A 48 -37.47 4.66 6.64
C ASN A 48 -38.72 4.23 5.86
N ASN A 49 -38.98 2.94 5.78
CA ASN A 49 -40.19 2.41 5.14
C ASN A 49 -41.45 2.79 5.93
N LEU A 50 -41.35 2.91 7.27
CA LEU A 50 -42.46 3.34 8.14
C LEU A 50 -42.63 4.87 8.14
N THR A 51 -41.54 5.62 8.08
CA THR A 51 -41.56 7.08 8.06
C THR A 51 -40.43 7.57 7.16
N PRO A 52 -40.74 8.21 6.01
CA PRO A 52 -39.74 8.69 5.08
C PRO A 52 -38.69 9.57 5.79
N HIS A 53 -37.42 9.31 5.51
CA HIS A 53 -36.27 10.02 6.10
C HIS A 53 -36.19 9.96 7.64
N ALA A 54 -36.71 8.90 8.27
CA ALA A 54 -36.53 8.65 9.69
C ALA A 54 -35.05 8.46 10.06
N VAL A 55 -34.34 7.63 9.29
CA VAL A 55 -32.88 7.43 9.41
C VAL A 55 -32.22 7.97 8.16
N ASN A 56 -31.20 8.81 8.34
CA ASN A 56 -30.35 9.19 7.23
C ASN A 56 -29.49 7.98 6.83
N LEU A 57 -29.78 7.35 5.70
CA LEU A 57 -29.04 6.16 5.23
C LEU A 57 -27.54 6.44 5.04
N ARG A 58 -27.15 7.72 4.93
CA ARG A 58 -25.74 8.18 4.86
C ARG A 58 -24.98 8.06 6.18
N GLU A 59 -25.67 7.92 7.30
CA GLU A 59 -25.07 7.85 8.65
C GLU A 59 -24.87 6.41 9.15
N ILE A 60 -25.47 5.45 8.45
CA ILE A 60 -25.34 4.02 8.70
C ILE A 60 -24.39 3.39 7.68
N ASN A 61 -23.80 2.25 8.03
CA ASN A 61 -22.96 1.50 7.11
C ASN A 61 -23.82 0.43 6.46
N LEU A 62 -24.04 0.52 5.15
CA LEU A 62 -24.91 -0.40 4.41
C LEU A 62 -24.31 -1.80 4.27
N ARG A 63 -22.98 -1.92 4.32
CA ARG A 63 -22.26 -3.21 4.26
C ARG A 63 -21.25 -3.32 5.40
N PRO A 64 -21.70 -3.47 6.66
CA PRO A 64 -20.80 -3.56 7.82
C PRO A 64 -20.18 -4.95 8.00
N GLN A 65 -20.26 -5.82 6.97
CA GLN A 65 -19.80 -7.20 6.99
C GLN A 65 -18.38 -7.29 7.61
N MET A 66 -18.18 -8.28 8.49
CA MET A 66 -16.94 -8.50 9.26
C MET A 66 -16.52 -7.41 10.26
N SER A 67 -17.28 -6.31 10.43
CA SER A 67 -17.00 -5.28 11.43
C SER A 67 -18.04 -5.25 12.55
N GLN A 68 -17.67 -5.80 13.71
CA GLN A 68 -18.50 -5.70 14.91
C GLN A 68 -18.75 -4.23 15.28
N PHE A 69 -17.75 -3.35 15.15
CA PHE A 69 -17.89 -1.94 15.44
C PHE A 69 -19.00 -1.27 14.61
N LEU A 70 -19.03 -1.51 13.29
CA LEU A 70 -20.02 -0.89 12.41
C LEU A 70 -21.43 -1.44 12.64
N CYS A 71 -21.59 -2.74 12.87
CA CYS A 71 -22.89 -3.32 13.22
C CYS A 71 -23.46 -2.68 14.50
N LEU A 72 -22.62 -2.54 15.55
CA LEU A 72 -23.03 -1.89 16.79
C LEU A 72 -23.39 -0.41 16.58
N LYS A 73 -22.71 0.30 15.67
CA LYS A 73 -23.07 1.68 15.31
C LYS A 73 -24.46 1.74 14.69
N ASN A 74 -24.76 0.90 13.69
CA ASN A 74 -26.06 0.86 13.03
C ASN A 74 -27.20 0.54 14.02
N ILE A 75 -27.03 -0.47 14.88
CA ILE A 75 -28.03 -0.82 15.90
C ILE A 75 -28.28 0.35 16.86
N ARG A 76 -27.23 1.08 17.28
CA ARG A 76 -27.40 2.28 18.11
C ARG A 76 -28.19 3.38 17.38
N THR A 77 -27.92 3.59 16.09
CA THR A 77 -28.67 4.57 15.27
C THR A 77 -30.15 4.22 15.21
N PHE A 78 -30.48 2.94 14.99
CA PHE A 78 -31.86 2.45 15.05
C PHE A 78 -32.50 2.76 16.41
N LEU A 79 -31.86 2.37 17.51
CA LEU A 79 -32.39 2.57 18.86
C LEU A 79 -32.58 4.04 19.22
N SER A 80 -31.63 4.92 18.84
CA SER A 80 -31.76 6.37 19.03
C SER A 80 -32.96 6.92 18.26
N THR A 81 -33.09 6.54 16.99
CA THR A 81 -34.18 7.02 16.13
C THR A 81 -35.55 6.57 16.64
N CYS A 82 -35.63 5.34 17.16
CA CYS A 82 -36.82 4.83 17.84
C CYS A 82 -37.25 5.70 19.04
N CYS A 83 -36.29 6.20 19.84
CA CYS A 83 -36.58 7.16 20.90
C CYS A 83 -36.99 8.53 20.34
N ASP A 84 -36.19 9.06 19.43
CA ASP A 84 -36.25 10.47 19.03
C ASP A 84 -37.43 10.77 18.09
N LYS A 85 -37.72 9.87 17.14
CA LYS A 85 -38.76 10.04 16.11
C LYS A 85 -40.02 9.21 16.33
N PHE A 86 -39.89 8.04 16.97
CA PHE A 86 -41.03 7.14 17.22
C PHE A 86 -41.52 7.17 18.67
N GLY A 87 -40.88 7.95 19.54
CA GLY A 87 -41.34 8.19 20.91
C GLY A 87 -41.28 6.99 21.85
N LEU A 88 -40.49 5.96 21.50
CA LEU A 88 -40.35 4.75 22.32
C LEU A 88 -39.52 5.02 23.57
N ARG A 89 -39.98 4.53 24.73
CA ARG A 89 -39.26 4.70 25.99
C ARG A 89 -38.06 3.75 26.05
N LYS A 90 -36.98 4.18 26.70
CA LYS A 90 -35.76 3.34 26.87
C LYS A 90 -36.03 1.95 27.45
N ASN A 91 -37.09 1.80 28.27
CA ASN A 91 -37.46 0.54 28.90
C ASN A 91 -38.20 -0.43 27.96
N GLU A 92 -38.68 0.06 26.82
CA GLU A 92 -39.35 -0.71 25.76
C GLU A 92 -38.34 -1.17 24.68
N LEU A 93 -37.13 -0.62 24.71
CA LEU A 93 -36.07 -0.92 23.78
C LEU A 93 -35.12 -2.01 24.31
N PHE A 94 -34.55 -2.78 23.39
CA PHE A 94 -33.49 -3.74 23.69
C PHE A 94 -32.12 -3.06 23.77
N GLU A 95 -31.16 -3.68 24.47
CA GLU A 95 -29.78 -3.20 24.47
C GLU A 95 -29.03 -3.68 23.22
N VAL A 96 -28.02 -2.93 22.78
CA VAL A 96 -27.27 -3.23 21.53
C VAL A 96 -26.78 -4.68 21.45
N PHE A 97 -26.31 -5.24 22.58
CA PHE A 97 -25.81 -6.61 22.65
C PHE A 97 -26.92 -7.68 22.75
N ASP A 98 -28.16 -7.30 23.06
CA ASP A 98 -29.31 -8.22 23.05
C ASP A 98 -29.56 -8.77 21.65
N LEU A 99 -29.35 -7.93 20.63
CA LEU A 99 -29.40 -8.32 19.23
C LEU A 99 -28.05 -8.84 18.72
N PHE A 100 -26.97 -8.07 18.88
CA PHE A 100 -25.69 -8.40 18.23
C PHE A 100 -25.06 -9.71 18.74
N ASP A 101 -25.11 -9.98 20.05
CA ASP A 101 -24.65 -11.23 20.67
C ASP A 101 -25.79 -12.24 20.86
N VAL A 102 -27.02 -11.86 20.46
CA VAL A 102 -28.25 -12.64 20.66
C VAL A 102 -28.44 -13.00 22.15
N ARG A 103 -28.19 -12.05 23.07
CA ARG A 103 -28.31 -12.28 24.53
C ARG A 103 -29.77 -12.45 24.95
N ASP A 104 -30.66 -11.68 24.34
CA ASP A 104 -32.11 -11.70 24.62
C ASP A 104 -32.89 -11.28 23.36
N PHE A 105 -32.98 -12.19 22.39
CA PHE A 105 -33.72 -11.93 21.15
C PHE A 105 -35.25 -11.79 21.37
N GLY A 106 -35.75 -12.24 22.53
CA GLY A 106 -37.15 -12.06 22.91
C GLY A 106 -37.52 -10.59 23.12
N LYS A 107 -36.59 -9.77 23.62
CA LYS A 107 -36.77 -8.31 23.72
C LYS A 107 -36.75 -7.61 22.36
N VAL A 108 -35.93 -8.09 21.43
CA VAL A 108 -35.88 -7.55 20.06
C VAL A 108 -37.23 -7.72 19.36
N ASN A 109 -37.84 -8.91 19.47
CA ASN A 109 -39.18 -9.16 18.91
C ASN A 109 -40.28 -8.31 19.56
N LYS A 110 -40.14 -7.91 20.84
CA LYS A 110 -41.08 -7.01 21.52
C LYS A 110 -40.88 -5.53 21.16
N GLY A 111 -39.68 -5.14 20.73
CA GLY A 111 -39.38 -3.77 20.29
C GLY A 111 -39.87 -3.45 18.88
N SER A 112 -40.20 -4.47 18.08
CA SER A 112 -40.70 -4.34 16.70
C SER A 112 -42.23 -4.28 16.60
N ASP A 113 -42.98 -4.48 17.69
CA ASP A 113 -44.46 -4.47 17.69
C ASP A 113 -44.98 -3.92 19.04
N PRO A 114 -45.93 -2.96 19.11
CA PRO A 114 -46.29 -2.30 20.38
C PRO A 114 -47.11 -3.14 21.37
N VAL A 115 -47.32 -4.44 21.17
CA VAL A 115 -48.31 -5.21 21.95
C VAL A 115 -47.87 -6.64 22.31
N GLN A 116 -47.83 -6.86 23.62
CA GLN A 116 -48.00 -8.11 24.39
C GLN A 116 -46.82 -9.04 24.71
N SER A 117 -46.90 -9.51 25.95
CA SER A 117 -45.92 -10.17 26.79
C SER A 117 -46.10 -11.69 26.82
N THR A 118 -45.04 -12.46 26.53
CA THR A 118 -44.76 -13.76 27.18
C THR A 118 -43.30 -14.17 26.98
N GLU A 119 -42.79 -15.03 27.87
CA GLU A 119 -41.39 -15.46 27.98
C GLU A 119 -41.02 -16.52 26.93
N LEU A 120 -39.81 -16.42 26.35
CA LEU A 120 -39.19 -17.41 25.48
C LEU A 120 -38.08 -18.17 26.24
N PRO A 121 -37.74 -19.42 25.88
CA PRO A 121 -36.97 -20.32 26.73
C PRO A 121 -35.51 -19.91 26.88
N SER A 122 -35.01 -20.05 28.10
CA SER A 122 -33.62 -19.83 28.50
C SER A 122 -32.63 -20.77 27.78
N ARG A 123 -31.69 -20.16 27.06
CA ARG A 123 -30.26 -20.50 26.99
C ARG A 123 -29.90 -22.01 26.96
N SER A 124 -30.12 -22.66 25.83
CA SER A 124 -29.24 -23.75 25.39
C SER A 124 -29.50 -24.09 23.92
N GLN A 125 -28.46 -23.97 23.09
CA GLN A 125 -28.38 -24.45 21.69
C GLN A 125 -28.97 -23.55 20.57
N LEU A 126 -28.81 -22.23 20.63
CA LEU A 126 -28.84 -21.43 19.40
C LEU A 126 -27.44 -21.47 18.76
N PRO A 127 -27.26 -22.03 17.56
CA PRO A 127 -26.02 -21.87 16.81
C PRO A 127 -25.87 -20.38 16.48
N SER A 128 -24.82 -19.78 17.04
CA SER A 128 -24.18 -18.67 16.33
C SER A 128 -23.61 -19.28 15.06
N ASP A 129 -23.64 -18.56 13.95
CA ASP A 129 -22.75 -18.78 12.80
C ASP A 129 -23.37 -19.52 11.60
N THR A 130 -24.03 -18.72 10.77
CA THR A 130 -23.76 -18.60 9.33
C THR A 130 -23.92 -17.12 8.98
N VAL A 131 -22.82 -16.38 8.78
CA VAL A 131 -22.87 -15.18 7.93
C VAL A 131 -22.36 -15.72 6.60
N GLU A 132 -23.26 -16.33 5.86
CA GLU A 132 -23.06 -16.38 4.42
C GLU A 132 -23.24 -14.96 3.92
N ASP A 133 -22.37 -14.52 3.02
CA ASP A 133 -22.51 -13.25 2.30
C ASP A 133 -23.79 -13.35 1.47
N ASP A 134 -24.93 -13.06 2.11
CA ASP A 134 -26.25 -13.09 1.53
C ASP A 134 -26.43 -11.76 0.79
N ASP A 135 -25.72 -11.60 -0.32
CA ASP A 135 -25.78 -10.39 -1.16
C ASP A 135 -27.24 -10.06 -1.55
N ASP A 136 -28.06 -11.09 -1.73
CA ASP A 136 -29.50 -11.01 -2.03
C ASP A 136 -30.34 -10.42 -0.86
N LEU A 137 -29.79 -10.34 0.36
CA LEU A 137 -30.50 -9.79 1.53
C LEU A 137 -30.74 -8.28 1.39
N TYR A 138 -29.85 -7.58 0.70
CA TYR A 138 -29.86 -6.12 0.60
C TYR A 138 -30.52 -5.58 -0.68
N ASP A 139 -31.05 -6.45 -1.54
CA ASP A 139 -31.71 -6.06 -2.80
C ASP A 139 -32.91 -5.10 -2.60
N CYS A 140 -33.50 -5.09 -1.41
CA CYS A 140 -34.63 -4.22 -1.04
C CYS A 140 -34.21 -2.90 -0.38
N VAL A 141 -32.92 -2.69 -0.14
CA VAL A 141 -32.38 -1.43 0.38
C VAL A 141 -32.17 -0.47 -0.80
N GLU A 142 -32.88 0.65 -0.81
CA GLU A 142 -32.75 1.66 -1.87
C GLU A 142 -31.30 2.18 -1.95
N ASN A 143 -30.66 2.00 -3.11
CA ASN A 143 -29.34 2.56 -3.39
C ASN A 143 -29.50 3.97 -3.98
N GLU A 144 -28.69 4.94 -3.52
CA GLU A 144 -28.70 6.34 -4.01
C GLU A 144 -28.49 6.47 -5.53
N GLU A 145 -27.90 5.46 -6.16
CA GLU A 145 -27.73 5.40 -7.62
C GLU A 145 -29.07 5.34 -8.37
N ALA A 146 -30.13 4.81 -7.75
CA ALA A 146 -31.45 4.69 -8.38
C ALA A 146 -32.18 6.05 -8.51
N GLU A 147 -32.11 6.92 -7.50
CA GLU A 147 -32.71 8.27 -7.55
C GLU A 147 -32.01 9.13 -8.63
N GLY A 148 -30.67 9.04 -8.70
CA GLY A 148 -29.89 9.73 -9.72
C GLY A 148 -30.17 9.22 -11.14
N ASP A 149 -30.46 7.92 -11.30
CA ASP A 149 -30.71 7.32 -12.61
C ASP A 149 -32.03 7.78 -13.22
N GLU A 150 -33.10 7.88 -12.43
CA GLU A 150 -34.39 8.43 -12.89
C GLU A 150 -34.25 9.87 -13.40
N ILE A 151 -33.53 10.71 -12.65
CA ILE A 151 -33.23 12.10 -13.03
C ILE A 151 -32.44 12.13 -14.34
N TYR A 152 -31.42 11.27 -14.47
CA TYR A 152 -30.59 11.20 -15.66
C TYR A 152 -31.42 10.77 -16.88
N GLU A 153 -32.25 9.73 -16.77
CA GLU A 153 -33.08 9.26 -17.88
C GLU A 153 -34.12 10.30 -18.31
N ASP A 154 -34.77 11.00 -17.36
CA ASP A 154 -35.71 12.10 -17.66
C ASP A 154 -35.00 13.31 -18.29
N LEU A 155 -33.74 13.55 -17.92
CA LEU A 155 -32.91 14.56 -18.54
C LEU A 155 -32.46 14.11 -19.93
N MET A 156 -32.10 12.84 -20.17
CA MET A 156 -31.54 12.37 -21.44
C MET A 156 -32.59 11.90 -22.46
N ARG A 157 -33.86 11.74 -22.06
CA ARG A 157 -34.96 11.35 -22.94
C ARG A 157 -35.07 12.27 -24.17
N SER A 158 -35.17 11.65 -25.35
CA SER A 158 -35.56 12.27 -26.62
C SER A 158 -37.01 11.90 -26.95
N GLU A 159 -37.72 12.71 -27.74
CA GLU A 159 -39.10 12.41 -28.12
C GLU A 159 -39.15 11.12 -28.97
N PRO A 160 -40.02 10.15 -28.64
CA PRO A 160 -40.11 8.91 -29.39
C PRO A 160 -40.78 9.17 -30.75
N VAL A 161 -39.98 9.22 -31.81
CA VAL A 161 -40.50 9.12 -33.18
C VAL A 161 -40.86 7.66 -33.43
N GLY A 162 -42.13 7.36 -33.70
CA GLY A 162 -42.61 5.99 -33.91
C GLY A 162 -41.76 5.23 -34.93
N MET A 163 -41.09 4.15 -34.50
CA MET A 163 -40.13 3.44 -35.33
C MET A 163 -40.77 2.20 -36.02
N PRO A 164 -40.61 2.03 -37.35
CA PRO A 164 -40.85 0.77 -38.05
C PRO A 164 -39.77 -0.28 -37.69
N LYS A 165 -39.91 -1.53 -38.17
CA LYS A 165 -38.85 -2.56 -38.08
C LYS A 165 -37.59 -2.08 -38.82
N MET A 166 -36.58 -1.63 -38.09
CA MET A 166 -35.31 -1.10 -38.62
C MET A 166 -34.30 -2.22 -38.93
N THR A 167 -33.46 -2.01 -39.95
CA THR A 167 -32.33 -2.92 -40.29
C THR A 167 -31.20 -2.79 -39.26
N GLU A 168 -30.23 -3.72 -39.25
CA GLU A 168 -29.07 -3.64 -38.32
C GLU A 168 -28.22 -2.38 -38.55
N LEU A 169 -28.06 -1.94 -39.81
CA LEU A 169 -27.34 -0.72 -40.16
C LEU A 169 -28.05 0.53 -39.61
N ASP A 170 -29.38 0.53 -39.67
CA ASP A 170 -30.19 1.61 -39.11
C ASP A 170 -30.04 1.68 -37.58
N LYS A 171 -30.01 0.53 -36.90
CA LYS A 171 -29.77 0.45 -35.44
C LYS A 171 -28.39 0.97 -35.05
N ARG A 172 -27.33 0.60 -35.80
CA ARG A 172 -25.98 1.15 -35.58
C ARG A 172 -25.99 2.68 -35.67
N ASN A 173 -26.65 3.24 -36.69
CA ASN A 173 -26.74 4.70 -36.87
C ASN A 173 -27.55 5.37 -35.75
N CYS A 174 -28.62 4.73 -35.25
CA CYS A 174 -29.35 5.20 -34.08
C CYS A 174 -28.44 5.26 -32.84
N CYS A 175 -27.64 4.22 -32.57
CA CYS A 175 -26.69 4.24 -31.44
C CYS A 175 -25.66 5.38 -31.56
N LEU A 176 -25.13 5.63 -32.77
CA LEU A 176 -24.20 6.75 -33.00
C LEU A 176 -24.88 8.11 -32.76
N GLN A 177 -26.13 8.28 -33.19
CA GLN A 177 -26.89 9.49 -32.93
C GLN A 177 -27.20 9.66 -31.45
N GLU A 178 -27.56 8.59 -30.75
CA GLU A 178 -27.81 8.58 -29.31
C GLU A 178 -26.57 8.99 -28.51
N ILE A 179 -25.40 8.42 -28.83
CA ILE A 179 -24.12 8.81 -28.20
C ILE A 179 -23.88 10.31 -28.37
N ARG A 180 -24.07 10.85 -29.57
CA ARG A 180 -23.88 12.28 -29.85
C ARG A 180 -24.90 13.15 -29.11
N GLN A 181 -26.19 12.87 -29.26
CA GLN A 181 -27.27 13.67 -28.70
C GLN A 181 -27.22 13.71 -27.17
N THR A 182 -26.97 12.56 -26.54
CA THR A 182 -26.85 12.50 -25.08
C THR A 182 -25.58 13.20 -24.60
N GLU A 183 -24.49 13.21 -25.37
CA GLU A 183 -23.28 13.97 -25.02
C GLU A 183 -23.46 15.49 -25.20
N GLU A 184 -24.19 15.93 -26.23
CA GLU A 184 -24.58 17.34 -26.41
C GLU A 184 -25.39 17.81 -25.21
N LYS A 185 -26.45 17.07 -24.88
CA LYS A 185 -27.33 17.40 -23.75
C LYS A 185 -26.61 17.37 -22.41
N TYR A 186 -25.69 16.43 -22.23
CA TYR A 186 -24.86 16.36 -21.03
C TYR A 186 -23.91 17.56 -20.91
N THR A 187 -23.22 17.92 -21.99
CA THR A 187 -22.33 19.09 -22.02
C THR A 187 -23.11 20.38 -21.74
N ASP A 188 -24.29 20.54 -22.36
CA ASP A 188 -25.18 21.67 -22.11
C ASP A 188 -25.64 21.73 -20.64
N THR A 189 -25.89 20.56 -20.03
CA THR A 189 -26.25 20.48 -18.61
C THR A 189 -25.09 20.92 -17.71
N LEU A 190 -23.88 20.45 -17.96
CA LEU A 190 -22.68 20.89 -17.24
C LEU A 190 -22.46 22.40 -17.38
N GLU A 191 -22.61 22.93 -18.60
CA GLU A 191 -22.51 24.37 -18.85
C GLU A 191 -23.62 25.15 -18.13
N SER A 192 -24.84 24.62 -18.08
CA SER A 192 -25.94 25.20 -17.33
C SER A 192 -25.65 25.27 -15.83
N ILE A 193 -25.09 24.22 -15.23
CA ILE A 193 -24.63 24.23 -13.83
C ILE A 193 -23.60 25.36 -13.62
N TYR A 194 -22.62 25.47 -14.51
CA TYR A 194 -21.58 26.49 -14.40
C TYR A 194 -22.11 27.92 -14.57
N GLN A 195 -22.92 28.19 -15.59
CA GLN A 195 -23.39 29.53 -15.95
C GLN A 195 -24.54 30.01 -15.08
N HIS A 196 -25.50 29.13 -14.77
CA HIS A 196 -26.74 29.51 -14.11
C HIS A 196 -26.74 29.25 -12.61
N PHE A 197 -25.84 28.41 -12.08
CA PHE A 197 -25.72 28.19 -10.64
C PHE A 197 -24.39 28.67 -10.08
N MET A 198 -23.26 28.11 -10.55
CA MET A 198 -21.94 28.39 -9.96
C MET A 198 -21.60 29.89 -10.02
N LYS A 199 -21.67 30.52 -11.19
CA LYS A 199 -21.38 31.97 -11.33
C LYS A 199 -22.30 32.88 -10.50
N PRO A 200 -23.64 32.72 -10.51
CA PRO A 200 -24.51 33.53 -9.66
C PRO A 200 -24.29 33.33 -8.16
N LEU A 201 -24.01 32.10 -7.72
CA LEU A 201 -23.84 31.76 -6.30
C LEU A 201 -22.50 32.23 -5.71
N GLN A 202 -21.48 32.52 -6.54
CA GLN A 202 -20.21 33.11 -6.09
C GLN A 202 -20.37 34.39 -5.26
N ARG A 203 -21.48 35.13 -5.44
CA ARG A 203 -21.76 36.36 -4.67
C ARG A 203 -22.44 36.10 -3.31
N PHE A 204 -22.96 34.90 -3.11
CA PHE A 204 -23.74 34.50 -1.93
C PHE A 204 -23.01 33.51 -1.04
N LEU A 205 -22.11 32.72 -1.62
CA LEU A 205 -21.37 31.66 -0.95
C LEU A 205 -19.91 32.05 -0.71
N LYS A 206 -19.31 31.51 0.36
CA LYS A 206 -17.88 31.66 0.61
C LYS A 206 -17.09 30.81 -0.40
N PRO A 207 -15.82 31.16 -0.68
CA PRO A 207 -14.98 30.36 -1.58
C PRO A 207 -14.86 28.88 -1.17
N GLU A 208 -14.80 28.60 0.14
CA GLU A 208 -14.76 27.24 0.69
C GLU A 208 -16.05 26.46 0.39
N ASP A 209 -17.22 27.08 0.59
CA ASP A 209 -18.52 26.46 0.28
C ASP A 209 -18.65 26.24 -1.25
N MET A 210 -18.15 27.17 -2.06
CA MET A 210 -18.11 27.03 -3.52
C MET A 210 -17.26 25.82 -3.96
N GLU A 211 -16.07 25.65 -3.40
CA GLU A 211 -15.21 24.51 -3.71
C GLU A 211 -15.84 23.19 -3.24
N ASN A 212 -16.44 23.17 -2.05
CA ASN A 212 -17.09 21.98 -1.51
C ASN A 212 -18.35 21.58 -2.28
N ILE A 213 -19.15 22.53 -2.75
CA ILE A 213 -20.42 22.26 -3.46
C ILE A 213 -20.18 21.90 -4.93
N PHE A 214 -19.27 22.60 -5.61
CA PHE A 214 -19.07 22.44 -7.06
C PHE A 214 -17.85 21.56 -7.43
N ILE A 215 -17.01 21.20 -6.45
CA ILE A 215 -15.88 20.28 -6.58
C ILE A 215 -14.96 20.68 -7.75
N ASN A 216 -15.04 19.97 -8.87
CA ASN A 216 -14.28 20.18 -10.10
C ASN A 216 -15.20 20.23 -11.32
N ILE A 217 -16.43 20.73 -11.17
CA ILE A 217 -17.41 20.85 -12.26
C ILE A 217 -16.87 21.69 -13.43
N GLU A 218 -16.05 22.71 -13.15
CA GLU A 218 -15.45 23.54 -14.20
C GLU A 218 -14.49 22.73 -15.09
N ASP A 219 -13.75 21.79 -14.52
CA ASP A 219 -12.86 20.92 -15.26
C ASP A 219 -13.64 19.87 -16.05
N LEU A 220 -14.74 19.36 -15.48
CA LEU A 220 -15.71 18.50 -16.20
C LEU A 220 -16.25 19.21 -17.45
N VAL A 221 -16.72 20.45 -17.32
CA VAL A 221 -17.21 21.25 -18.46
C VAL A 221 -16.15 21.36 -19.55
N LYS A 222 -14.91 21.71 -19.19
CA LYS A 222 -13.80 21.86 -20.14
C LYS A 222 -13.54 20.56 -20.89
N VAL A 223 -13.41 19.44 -20.17
CA VAL A 223 -13.08 18.14 -20.78
C VAL A 223 -14.20 17.65 -21.68
N HIS A 224 -15.46 17.78 -21.27
CA HIS A 224 -16.60 17.34 -22.07
C HIS A 224 -16.85 18.19 -23.31
N ARG A 225 -16.57 19.51 -23.25
CA ARG A 225 -16.61 20.35 -24.46
C ARG A 225 -15.61 19.87 -25.52
N PHE A 226 -14.35 19.63 -25.14
CA PHE A 226 -13.36 19.09 -26.08
C PHE A 226 -13.69 17.68 -26.56
N PHE A 227 -14.22 16.84 -25.68
CA PHE A 227 -14.68 15.49 -26.04
C PHE A 227 -15.81 15.54 -27.07
N LEU A 228 -16.80 16.40 -26.86
CA LEU A 228 -17.93 16.60 -27.76
C LEU A 228 -17.48 17.11 -29.14
N ASP A 229 -16.53 18.06 -29.18
CA ASP A 229 -15.98 18.57 -30.44
C ASP A 229 -15.26 17.46 -31.22
N ASP A 230 -14.39 16.69 -30.56
CA ASP A 230 -13.70 15.54 -31.17
C ASP A 230 -14.70 14.47 -31.64
N LEU A 231 -15.75 14.21 -30.84
CA LEU A 231 -16.83 13.27 -31.16
C LEU A 231 -17.59 13.70 -32.42
N LYS A 232 -18.02 14.98 -32.49
CA LYS A 232 -18.71 15.55 -33.66
C LYS A 232 -17.87 15.45 -34.92
N ASN A 233 -16.58 15.80 -34.84
CA ASN A 233 -15.66 15.74 -35.96
C ASN A 233 -15.55 14.31 -36.53
N VAL A 234 -15.37 13.30 -35.68
CA VAL A 234 -15.22 11.91 -36.14
C VAL A 234 -16.51 11.35 -36.74
N LEU A 235 -17.67 11.73 -36.19
CA LEU A 235 -18.98 11.34 -36.71
C LEU A 235 -19.29 11.98 -38.07
N SER A 236 -18.74 13.16 -38.37
CA SER A 236 -18.97 13.88 -39.63
C SER A 236 -18.05 13.46 -40.79
N PHE A 237 -16.79 13.08 -40.53
CA PHE A 237 -15.78 12.93 -41.59
C PHE A 237 -15.33 11.49 -41.89
N SER A 238 -15.68 10.48 -41.09
CA SER A 238 -15.03 9.14 -41.18
C SER A 238 -15.97 7.94 -41.03
N ASN A 239 -17.25 8.06 -41.38
CA ASN A 239 -18.26 6.99 -41.20
C ASN A 239 -18.26 6.37 -39.77
N ALA A 240 -17.81 7.16 -38.79
CA ALA A 240 -17.52 6.79 -37.40
C ALA A 240 -16.43 5.72 -37.15
N GLN A 241 -15.61 5.32 -38.14
CA GLN A 241 -14.61 4.25 -37.97
C GLN A 241 -13.56 4.54 -36.89
N ASN A 242 -13.21 5.80 -36.68
CA ASN A 242 -12.21 6.22 -35.68
C ASN A 242 -12.82 6.59 -34.31
N LEU A 243 -14.11 6.34 -34.09
CA LEU A 243 -14.81 6.71 -32.85
C LEU A 243 -14.12 6.16 -31.60
N TYR A 244 -13.65 4.90 -31.69
CA TYR A 244 -12.98 4.23 -30.58
C TYR A 244 -11.74 4.97 -30.05
N GLN A 245 -11.00 5.65 -30.94
CA GLN A 245 -9.79 6.39 -30.55
C GLN A 245 -10.12 7.58 -29.66
N VAL A 246 -11.28 8.21 -29.87
CA VAL A 246 -11.74 9.33 -29.03
C VAL A 246 -11.96 8.83 -27.60
N PHE A 247 -12.70 7.74 -27.40
CA PHE A 247 -12.91 7.18 -26.06
C PHE A 247 -11.61 6.76 -25.37
N ILE A 248 -10.68 6.12 -26.10
CA ILE A 248 -9.38 5.73 -25.55
C ILE A 248 -8.56 6.99 -25.15
N LYS A 249 -8.54 8.02 -26.00
CA LYS A 249 -7.84 9.29 -25.75
C LYS A 249 -8.35 10.00 -24.49
N TYR A 250 -9.66 9.97 -24.23
CA TYR A 250 -10.28 10.66 -23.09
C TYR A 250 -10.37 9.82 -21.82
N LYS A 251 -10.08 8.51 -21.86
CA LYS A 251 -10.09 7.61 -20.69
C LYS A 251 -9.35 8.20 -19.48
N GLU A 252 -8.09 8.59 -19.65
CA GLU A 252 -7.28 9.16 -18.56
C GLU A 252 -7.77 10.53 -18.14
N ARG A 253 -8.30 11.34 -19.06
CA ARG A 253 -8.87 12.65 -18.74
C ARG A 253 -10.13 12.49 -17.89
N PHE A 254 -10.94 11.47 -18.13
CA PHE A 254 -12.11 11.16 -17.31
C PHE A 254 -11.78 10.65 -15.89
N LEU A 255 -10.51 10.46 -15.52
CA LEU A 255 -10.16 10.15 -14.13
C LEU A 255 -10.49 11.29 -13.15
N LEU A 256 -10.73 12.50 -13.65
CA LEU A 256 -11.26 13.61 -12.86
C LEU A 256 -12.64 13.30 -12.24
N TYR A 257 -13.39 12.33 -12.78
CA TYR A 257 -14.62 11.83 -12.15
C TYR A 257 -14.35 11.16 -10.81
N GLY A 258 -13.14 10.65 -10.56
CA GLY A 258 -12.77 10.10 -9.27
C GLY A 258 -12.91 11.11 -8.12
N ARG A 259 -12.39 12.33 -8.30
CA ARG A 259 -12.57 13.43 -7.33
C ARG A 259 -14.04 13.82 -7.21
N TYR A 260 -14.76 13.89 -8.33
CA TYR A 260 -16.16 14.27 -8.32
C TYR A 260 -17.04 13.27 -7.55
N CYS A 261 -17.00 11.99 -7.94
CA CYS A 261 -17.81 10.93 -7.35
C CYS A 261 -17.49 10.66 -5.88
N SER A 262 -16.25 10.89 -5.44
CA SER A 262 -15.88 10.76 -4.02
C SER A 262 -16.41 11.88 -3.13
N GLN A 263 -16.65 13.07 -3.69
CA GLN A 263 -17.02 14.27 -2.94
C GLN A 263 -18.49 14.68 -3.13
N VAL A 264 -19.17 14.18 -4.16
CA VAL A 264 -20.56 14.59 -4.51
C VAL A 264 -21.56 14.42 -3.36
N GLU A 265 -21.44 13.36 -2.56
CA GLU A 265 -22.29 13.17 -1.37
C GLU A 265 -22.05 14.25 -0.31
N ALA A 266 -20.79 14.65 -0.10
CA ALA A 266 -20.42 15.71 0.84
C ALA A 266 -20.85 17.09 0.30
N ALA A 267 -20.72 17.30 -1.00
CA ALA A 267 -21.21 18.48 -1.69
C ALA A 267 -22.72 18.65 -1.53
N SER A 268 -23.51 17.59 -1.71
CA SER A 268 -24.95 17.60 -1.46
C SER A 268 -25.28 17.99 -0.02
N ARG A 269 -24.58 17.44 0.98
CA ARG A 269 -24.79 17.81 2.39
C ARG A 269 -24.42 19.26 2.68
N CYS A 270 -23.31 19.74 2.13
CA CYS A 270 -22.88 21.13 2.26
C CYS A 270 -23.93 22.08 1.66
N LEU A 271 -24.44 21.75 0.46
CA LEU A 271 -25.51 22.51 -0.19
C LEU A 271 -26.78 22.56 0.67
N ASP A 272 -27.24 21.42 1.18
CA ASP A 272 -28.43 21.35 2.05
C ASP A 272 -28.23 22.17 3.34
N GLN A 273 -27.05 22.10 3.96
CA GLN A 273 -26.73 22.84 5.17
C GLN A 273 -26.73 24.35 4.93
N VAL A 274 -26.09 24.80 3.85
CA VAL A 274 -26.01 26.23 3.53
C VAL A 274 -27.37 26.79 3.10
N ALA A 275 -28.15 26.03 2.33
CA ALA A 275 -29.52 26.40 1.95
C ALA A 275 -30.47 26.44 3.17
N GLY A 276 -30.28 25.54 4.14
CA GLY A 276 -31.04 25.54 5.39
C GLY A 276 -30.66 26.69 6.33
N ALA A 277 -29.39 27.12 6.31
CA ALA A 277 -28.89 28.21 7.16
C ALA A 277 -29.19 29.62 6.63
N SER A 278 -29.33 29.79 5.30
CA SER A 278 -29.51 31.09 4.66
C SER A 278 -30.71 31.13 3.72
N MET A 279 -31.71 31.96 4.08
CA MET A 279 -32.89 32.21 3.25
C MET A 279 -32.51 32.81 1.88
N ASP A 280 -31.52 33.70 1.84
CA ASP A 280 -31.07 34.35 0.60
C ASP A 280 -30.47 33.34 -0.38
N VAL A 281 -29.67 32.39 0.13
CA VAL A 281 -29.12 31.31 -0.69
C VAL A 281 -30.23 30.41 -1.22
N ARG A 282 -31.20 30.06 -0.38
CA ARG A 282 -32.35 29.22 -0.78
C ARG A 282 -33.18 29.85 -1.89
N MET A 283 -33.58 31.12 -1.73
CA MET A 283 -34.28 31.86 -2.79
C MET A 283 -33.43 31.97 -4.05
N LYS A 284 -32.12 32.15 -3.91
CA LYS A 284 -31.22 32.23 -5.06
C LYS A 284 -31.14 30.90 -5.82
N LEU A 285 -31.10 29.77 -5.12
CA LEU A 285 -31.13 28.45 -5.73
C LEU A 285 -32.41 28.20 -6.52
N GLU A 286 -33.57 28.61 -5.99
CA GLU A 286 -34.86 28.54 -6.68
C GLU A 286 -34.88 29.43 -7.94
N GLU A 287 -34.38 30.66 -7.86
CA GLU A 287 -34.23 31.56 -9.00
C GLU A 287 -33.31 30.97 -10.09
N CYS A 288 -32.19 30.38 -9.68
CA CYS A 288 -31.25 29.72 -10.58
C CYS A 288 -31.89 28.51 -11.29
N SER A 289 -32.62 27.67 -10.55
CA SER A 289 -33.37 26.53 -11.11
C SER A 289 -34.43 26.99 -12.11
N GLN A 290 -35.18 28.04 -11.78
CA GLN A 290 -36.18 28.60 -12.70
C GLN A 290 -35.56 29.10 -14.01
N ARG A 291 -34.39 29.74 -13.94
CA ARG A 291 -33.68 30.25 -15.13
C ARG A 291 -33.02 29.17 -15.96
N ALA A 292 -32.51 28.12 -15.33
CA ALA A 292 -31.76 27.06 -16.00
C ALA A 292 -32.67 26.04 -16.69
N ASN A 293 -33.78 25.67 -16.06
CA ASN A 293 -34.62 24.55 -16.50
C ASN A 293 -36.10 24.69 -16.10
N ASN A 294 -36.58 25.92 -15.89
CA ASN A 294 -37.98 26.21 -15.52
C ASN A 294 -38.43 25.54 -14.20
N GLY A 295 -37.50 25.31 -13.27
CA GLY A 295 -37.81 24.71 -11.97
C GLY A 295 -37.97 23.19 -12.00
N ARG A 296 -37.61 22.54 -13.12
CA ARG A 296 -37.77 21.11 -13.31
C ARG A 296 -36.73 20.28 -12.56
N PHE A 297 -35.52 20.82 -12.37
CA PHE A 297 -34.44 20.19 -11.63
C PHE A 297 -33.74 21.18 -10.71
N THR A 298 -33.51 20.76 -9.47
CA THR A 298 -32.75 21.53 -8.48
C THR A 298 -31.24 21.37 -8.71
N LEU A 299 -30.43 22.22 -8.07
CA LEU A 299 -28.96 22.07 -8.13
C LEU A 299 -28.52 20.70 -7.56
N ARG A 300 -29.20 20.23 -6.51
CA ARG A 300 -28.91 18.93 -5.90
C ARG A 300 -29.07 17.79 -6.92
N ASP A 301 -30.17 17.80 -7.69
CA ASP A 301 -30.45 16.80 -8.73
C ASP A 301 -29.38 16.84 -9.82
N LEU A 302 -29.05 18.05 -10.27
CA LEU A 302 -28.07 18.27 -11.34
C LEU A 302 -26.66 17.82 -10.95
N LEU A 303 -26.27 17.93 -9.68
CA LEU A 303 -24.97 17.47 -9.20
C LEU A 303 -24.82 15.93 -9.23
N MET A 304 -25.91 15.18 -9.30
CA MET A 304 -25.85 13.71 -9.44
C MET A 304 -25.64 13.23 -10.88
N VAL A 305 -25.98 14.08 -11.87
CA VAL A 305 -25.92 13.74 -13.31
C VAL A 305 -24.53 13.30 -13.78
N PRO A 306 -23.39 13.93 -13.38
CA PRO A 306 -22.08 13.50 -13.84
C PRO A 306 -21.72 12.07 -13.43
N MET A 307 -22.07 11.67 -12.20
CA MET A 307 -21.84 10.31 -11.72
C MET A 307 -22.62 9.27 -12.54
N GLN A 308 -23.83 9.62 -12.99
CA GLN A 308 -24.62 8.75 -13.87
C GLN A 308 -24.01 8.68 -15.27
N ARG A 309 -23.61 9.82 -15.86
CA ARG A 309 -23.10 9.88 -17.23
C ARG A 309 -21.90 8.97 -17.45
N VAL A 310 -20.92 9.00 -16.54
CA VAL A 310 -19.69 8.19 -16.68
C VAL A 310 -19.97 6.68 -16.70
N LEU A 311 -21.05 6.24 -16.05
CA LEU A 311 -21.52 4.85 -16.03
C LEU A 311 -22.32 4.45 -17.27
N LYS A 312 -22.77 5.40 -18.11
CA LYS A 312 -23.54 5.09 -19.33
C LYS A 312 -22.65 4.83 -20.56
N TYR A 313 -21.40 5.31 -20.57
CA TYR A 313 -20.52 5.17 -21.74
C TYR A 313 -20.28 3.71 -22.17
N HIS A 314 -20.08 2.80 -21.22
CA HIS A 314 -19.88 1.40 -21.55
C HIS A 314 -21.17 0.73 -22.05
N LEU A 315 -22.34 1.15 -21.57
CA LEU A 315 -23.64 0.63 -22.05
C LEU A 315 -23.91 1.07 -23.49
N LEU A 316 -23.67 2.35 -23.79
CA LEU A 316 -23.81 2.91 -25.13
C LEU A 316 -22.86 2.25 -26.13
N LEU A 317 -21.59 2.06 -25.76
CA LEU A 317 -20.61 1.36 -26.60
C LEU A 317 -20.95 -0.14 -26.77
N GLN A 318 -21.49 -0.78 -25.73
CA GLN A 318 -21.91 -2.17 -25.80
C GLN A 318 -23.04 -2.38 -26.80
N GLU A 319 -24.05 -1.50 -26.81
CA GLU A 319 -25.13 -1.58 -27.80
C GLU A 319 -24.63 -1.24 -29.22
N LEU A 320 -23.69 -0.28 -29.36
CA LEU A 320 -23.05 0.00 -30.65
C LEU A 320 -22.28 -1.22 -31.20
N VAL A 321 -21.43 -1.86 -30.37
CA VAL A 321 -20.65 -3.06 -30.76
C VAL A 321 -21.55 -4.21 -31.21
N LYS A 322 -22.72 -4.36 -30.58
CA LYS A 322 -23.70 -5.40 -30.91
C LYS A 322 -24.21 -5.25 -32.35
N HIS A 323 -24.47 -4.03 -32.80
CA HIS A 323 -25.00 -3.72 -34.15
C HIS A 323 -23.90 -3.42 -35.20
N THR A 324 -22.62 -3.40 -34.81
CA THR A 324 -21.50 -3.31 -35.78
C THR A 324 -21.20 -4.68 -36.38
N VAL A 325 -21.28 -4.75 -37.72
CA VAL A 325 -21.06 -5.98 -38.52
C VAL A 325 -19.60 -6.13 -38.96
N GLU A 326 -18.91 -5.02 -39.29
CA GLU A 326 -17.54 -5.08 -39.79
C GLU A 326 -16.57 -5.54 -38.68
N PRO A 327 -15.81 -6.65 -38.87
CA PRO A 327 -15.01 -7.25 -37.81
C PRO A 327 -13.93 -6.34 -37.21
N THR A 328 -13.26 -5.54 -38.04
CA THR A 328 -12.13 -4.68 -37.61
C THR A 328 -12.62 -3.55 -36.73
N GLU A 329 -13.69 -2.86 -37.15
CA GLU A 329 -14.38 -1.81 -36.42
C GLU A 329 -14.96 -2.37 -35.12
N LYS A 330 -15.56 -3.56 -35.17
CA LYS A 330 -16.10 -4.23 -33.98
C LYS A 330 -15.02 -4.48 -32.94
N GLU A 331 -13.84 -4.95 -33.36
CA GLU A 331 -12.70 -5.18 -32.46
C GLU A 331 -12.14 -3.86 -31.90
N ASN A 332 -12.01 -2.85 -32.73
CA ASN A 332 -11.60 -1.52 -32.29
C ASN A 332 -12.57 -0.91 -31.27
N LEU A 333 -13.89 -1.04 -31.49
CA LEU A 333 -14.92 -0.58 -30.55
C LEU A 333 -14.92 -1.40 -29.25
N ARG A 334 -14.55 -2.69 -29.28
CA ARG A 334 -14.35 -3.48 -28.04
C ARG A 334 -13.23 -2.91 -27.18
N LEU A 335 -12.13 -2.44 -27.78
CA LEU A 335 -11.06 -1.77 -27.03
C LEU A 335 -11.57 -0.50 -26.30
N ALA A 336 -12.42 0.29 -26.97
CA ALA A 336 -13.06 1.44 -26.34
C ALA A 336 -14.08 1.04 -25.26
N LEU A 337 -14.85 -0.03 -25.50
CA LEU A 337 -15.77 -0.58 -24.50
C LEU A 337 -15.04 -1.01 -23.24
N ASP A 338 -13.95 -1.76 -23.39
CA ASP A 338 -13.12 -2.21 -22.26
C ASP A 338 -12.48 -1.02 -21.54
N ALA A 339 -12.05 0.01 -22.27
CA ALA A 339 -11.56 1.25 -21.68
C ALA A 339 -12.62 1.96 -20.81
N MET A 340 -13.87 2.03 -21.25
CA MET A 340 -14.97 2.65 -20.50
C MET A 340 -15.49 1.77 -19.36
N ARG A 341 -15.43 0.44 -19.48
CA ARG A 341 -15.66 -0.49 -18.37
C ARG A 341 -14.61 -0.34 -17.27
N ASP A 342 -13.34 -0.21 -17.65
CA ASP A 342 -12.25 0.03 -16.70
C ASP A 342 -12.42 1.37 -15.97
N LEU A 343 -12.88 2.41 -16.67
CA LEU A 343 -13.22 3.70 -16.07
C LEU A 343 -14.36 3.57 -15.04
N ALA A 344 -15.46 2.90 -15.38
CA ALA A 344 -16.58 2.69 -14.47
C ALA A 344 -16.15 1.90 -13.21
N GLN A 345 -15.34 0.85 -13.38
CA GLN A 345 -14.76 0.11 -12.26
C GLN A 345 -13.85 1.00 -11.41
N CYS A 346 -13.05 1.86 -12.03
CA CYS A 346 -12.19 2.81 -11.31
C CYS A 346 -13.01 3.74 -10.41
N VAL A 347 -14.09 4.34 -10.92
CA VAL A 347 -14.98 5.21 -10.14
C VAL A 347 -15.59 4.46 -8.95
N ASN A 348 -16.02 3.21 -9.14
CA ASN A 348 -16.56 2.39 -8.07
C ASN A 348 -15.52 2.07 -6.97
N GLU A 349 -14.28 1.75 -7.36
CA GLU A 349 -13.19 1.55 -6.39
C GLU A 349 -12.85 2.84 -5.63
N ILE A 350 -12.92 4.00 -6.28
CA ILE A 350 -12.70 5.30 -5.62
C ILE A 350 -13.77 5.54 -4.56
N LYS A 351 -15.05 5.25 -4.85
CA LYS A 351 -16.13 5.33 -3.84
C LYS A 351 -15.86 4.37 -2.67
N ARG A 352 -15.52 3.12 -2.96
CA ARG A 352 -15.19 2.10 -1.94
C ARG A 352 -14.00 2.49 -1.07
N ASP A 353 -12.95 3.04 -1.65
CA ASP A 353 -11.78 3.49 -0.90
C ASP A 353 -12.12 4.68 0.00
N ASN A 354 -12.99 5.59 -0.43
CA ASN A 354 -13.46 6.69 0.41
C ASN A 354 -14.31 6.19 1.59
N GLU A 355 -15.19 5.22 1.38
CA GLU A 355 -15.92 4.55 2.47
C GLU A 355 -14.95 3.85 3.45
N THR A 356 -13.93 3.19 2.91
CA THR A 356 -12.88 2.55 3.72
C THR A 356 -12.10 3.58 4.54
N LEU A 357 -11.73 4.73 3.96
CA LEU A 357 -11.04 5.81 4.68
C LEU A 357 -11.94 6.46 5.74
N LYS A 358 -13.25 6.60 5.48
CA LYS A 358 -14.24 7.03 6.49
C LYS A 358 -14.29 6.01 7.64
N GLN A 359 -14.29 4.71 7.35
CA GLN A 359 -14.25 3.65 8.37
C GLN A 359 -12.96 3.72 9.21
N ILE A 360 -11.81 3.84 8.56
CA ILE A 360 -10.49 3.99 9.23
C ILE A 360 -10.50 5.22 10.15
N THR A 361 -11.05 6.34 9.70
CA THR A 361 -11.18 7.56 10.49
C THR A 361 -12.05 7.32 11.73
N ASN A 362 -13.19 6.64 11.58
CA ASN A 362 -14.06 6.28 12.70
C ASN A 362 -13.34 5.37 13.72
N PHE A 363 -12.58 4.38 13.25
CA PHE A 363 -11.76 3.55 14.14
C PHE A 363 -10.72 4.38 14.89
N GLN A 364 -10.00 5.25 14.19
CA GLN A 364 -8.96 6.08 14.77
C GLN A 364 -9.51 7.03 15.84
N LEU A 365 -10.70 7.61 15.63
CA LEU A 365 -11.37 8.46 16.63
C LEU A 365 -11.80 7.68 17.88
N SER A 366 -12.11 6.39 17.73
CA SER A 366 -12.55 5.52 18.84
C SER A 366 -11.40 4.89 19.64
N ILE A 367 -10.18 4.85 19.09
CA ILE A 367 -9.04 4.17 19.69
C ILE A 367 -8.09 5.20 20.35
N GLU A 368 -7.99 5.13 21.68
CA GLU A 368 -7.07 5.93 22.48
C GLU A 368 -5.62 5.41 22.39
N LYS A 369 -4.65 6.32 22.53
CA LYS A 369 -3.20 6.06 22.55
C LYS A 369 -2.59 5.58 21.22
N LEU A 370 -3.25 5.85 20.09
CA LEU A 370 -2.63 5.74 18.77
C LEU A 370 -1.59 6.85 18.55
N SER A 371 -0.39 6.47 18.12
CA SER A 371 0.71 7.39 17.78
C SER A 371 0.82 7.68 16.28
N GLN A 372 0.26 6.82 15.43
CA GLN A 372 0.32 6.89 13.97
C GLN A 372 -1.08 6.76 13.36
N SER A 373 -1.24 7.24 12.12
CA SER A 373 -2.50 7.12 11.37
C SER A 373 -2.77 5.68 10.98
N LEU A 374 -3.99 5.20 11.21
CA LEU A 374 -4.39 3.83 10.84
C LEU A 374 -4.35 3.59 9.33
N ALA A 375 -4.46 4.65 8.53
CA ALA A 375 -4.36 4.55 7.07
C ALA A 375 -3.00 4.03 6.59
N GLN A 376 -1.95 4.08 7.42
CA GLN A 376 -0.62 3.56 7.07
C GLN A 376 -0.54 2.03 7.09
N TYR A 377 -1.55 1.34 7.64
CA TYR A 377 -1.52 -0.12 7.80
C TYR A 377 -2.47 -0.85 6.83
N GLY A 378 -2.91 -0.16 5.77
CA GLY A 378 -3.79 -0.69 4.74
C GLY A 378 -5.27 -0.75 5.13
N ARG A 379 -6.02 -1.64 4.49
CA ARG A 379 -7.47 -1.75 4.65
C ARG A 379 -7.82 -2.58 5.89
N PRO A 380 -8.87 -2.21 6.64
CA PRO A 380 -9.43 -3.08 7.68
C PRO A 380 -9.91 -4.42 7.12
N LYS A 381 -9.77 -5.49 7.92
CA LYS A 381 -10.20 -6.85 7.57
C LYS A 381 -11.30 -7.38 8.45
N ILE A 382 -11.08 -7.30 9.76
CA ILE A 382 -12.01 -7.79 10.76
C ILE A 382 -11.71 -7.12 12.09
N ASP A 383 -12.76 -6.86 12.87
CA ASP A 383 -12.63 -6.39 14.24
C ASP A 383 -13.62 -7.10 15.15
N GLY A 384 -13.24 -7.31 16.42
CA GLY A 384 -14.10 -7.99 17.37
C GLY A 384 -13.42 -8.46 18.66
N GLU A 385 -14.24 -9.08 19.51
CA GLU A 385 -13.81 -9.62 20.80
C GLU A 385 -13.03 -10.94 20.64
N LEU A 386 -11.87 -11.02 21.31
CA LEU A 386 -11.07 -12.24 21.40
C LEU A 386 -10.36 -12.34 22.76
N LYS A 387 -9.86 -13.53 23.10
CA LYS A 387 -9.01 -13.74 24.28
C LYS A 387 -7.56 -13.93 23.84
N VAL A 388 -6.63 -13.24 24.49
CA VAL A 388 -5.19 -13.30 24.17
C VAL A 388 -4.39 -13.84 25.33
N ILE A 389 -3.44 -14.72 25.03
CA ILE A 389 -2.29 -15.05 25.89
C ILE A 389 -1.04 -14.51 25.19
N SER A 390 -0.19 -13.81 25.95
CA SER A 390 1.14 -13.38 25.49
C SER A 390 2.22 -14.05 26.33
N ILE A 391 3.47 -14.01 25.88
CA ILE A 391 4.61 -14.54 26.65
C ILE A 391 4.71 -13.89 28.05
N GLU A 392 4.39 -12.60 28.15
CA GLU A 392 4.42 -11.85 29.41
C GLU A 392 3.24 -12.19 30.34
N LYS A 393 2.08 -12.54 29.76
CA LYS A 393 0.85 -12.84 30.50
C LYS A 393 0.30 -14.19 30.07
N ARG A 394 0.70 -15.23 30.82
CA ARG A 394 0.28 -16.63 30.61
C ARG A 394 -1.19 -16.93 30.89
N SER A 395 -2.00 -15.94 31.28
CA SER A 395 -3.44 -16.08 31.52
C SER A 395 -4.25 -15.52 30.35
N LYS A 396 -5.36 -16.18 29.99
CA LYS A 396 -6.30 -15.67 28.98
C LYS A 396 -6.85 -14.30 29.41
N THR A 397 -6.63 -13.27 28.60
CA THR A 397 -7.16 -11.93 28.85
C THR A 397 -8.16 -11.50 27.78
N ASP A 398 -9.28 -10.93 28.20
CA ASP A 398 -10.31 -10.40 27.29
C ASP A 398 -9.81 -9.12 26.61
N ARG A 399 -9.86 -9.10 25.28
CA ARG A 399 -9.41 -8.01 24.43
C ARG A 399 -10.38 -7.81 23.26
N TYR A 400 -10.25 -6.64 22.66
CA TYR A 400 -10.87 -6.32 21.38
C TYR A 400 -9.75 -6.09 20.38
N ALA A 401 -9.83 -6.69 19.20
CA ALA A 401 -8.79 -6.56 18.20
C ALA A 401 -9.31 -5.91 16.93
N PHE A 402 -8.44 -5.15 16.26
CA PHE A 402 -8.66 -4.62 14.92
C PHE A 402 -7.55 -5.15 14.02
N LEU A 403 -7.90 -5.95 13.02
CA LEU A 403 -6.99 -6.46 12.01
C LEU A 403 -7.05 -5.57 10.76
N LEU A 404 -5.89 -5.07 10.33
CA LEU A 404 -5.66 -4.38 9.06
C LEU A 404 -4.67 -5.19 8.23
N ASP A 405 -4.50 -4.85 6.94
CA ASP A 405 -3.57 -5.52 6.03
C ASP A 405 -2.16 -5.70 6.62
N GLN A 406 -1.63 -4.69 7.32
CA GLN A 406 -0.25 -4.66 7.79
C GLN A 406 -0.09 -4.73 9.31
N ALA A 407 -1.18 -4.64 10.07
CA ALA A 407 -1.11 -4.55 11.53
C ALA A 407 -2.30 -5.22 12.24
N LEU A 408 -2.04 -5.75 13.43
CA LEU A 408 -3.07 -6.16 14.39
C LEU A 408 -2.97 -5.28 15.64
N LEU A 409 -4.06 -4.58 15.95
CA LEU A 409 -4.17 -3.76 17.17
C LEU A 409 -4.90 -4.56 18.23
N ILE A 410 -4.30 -4.71 19.41
CA ILE A 410 -4.93 -5.33 20.57
C ILE A 410 -5.32 -4.24 21.54
N CYS A 411 -6.62 -4.09 21.77
CA CYS A 411 -7.22 -3.05 22.57
C CYS A 411 -7.96 -3.61 23.79
N LYS A 412 -8.11 -2.78 24.82
CA LYS A 412 -9.03 -3.00 25.93
C LYS A 412 -10.24 -2.09 25.74
N ARG A 413 -11.43 -2.67 25.57
CA ARG A 413 -12.68 -1.90 25.44
C ARG A 413 -13.04 -1.20 26.76
N LYS A 414 -13.48 0.06 26.68
CA LYS A 414 -14.01 0.89 27.78
C LYS A 414 -15.31 1.56 27.30
N GLY A 415 -16.44 0.85 27.41
CA GLY A 415 -17.68 1.33 26.81
C GLY A 415 -17.55 1.38 25.30
N ASP A 416 -17.64 2.59 24.73
CA ASP A 416 -17.55 2.84 23.29
C ASP A 416 -16.14 3.24 22.81
N SER A 417 -15.18 3.47 23.73
CA SER A 417 -13.78 3.72 23.40
C SER A 417 -12.90 2.48 23.57
N TYR A 418 -11.77 2.46 22.86
CA TYR A 418 -10.83 1.35 22.85
C TYR A 418 -9.44 1.84 23.25
N GLU A 419 -8.90 1.35 24.35
CA GLU A 419 -7.53 1.70 24.76
C GLU A 419 -6.54 0.72 24.14
N MET A 420 -5.66 1.19 23.26
CA MET A 420 -4.62 0.35 22.65
C MET A 420 -3.66 -0.18 23.73
N ARG A 421 -3.40 -1.49 23.69
CA ARG A 421 -2.55 -2.22 24.65
C ARG A 421 -1.29 -2.75 23.99
N ASP A 422 -1.44 -3.40 22.84
CA ASP A 422 -0.34 -3.90 22.05
C ASP A 422 -0.57 -3.59 20.56
N PHE A 423 0.53 -3.39 19.85
CA PHE A 423 0.59 -3.19 18.41
C PHE A 423 1.46 -4.29 17.81
N ILE A 424 0.93 -5.03 16.83
CA ILE A 424 1.63 -6.14 16.20
C ILE A 424 1.78 -5.86 14.71
N ASP A 425 3.03 -5.74 14.26
CA ASP A 425 3.40 -5.56 12.86
C ASP A 425 3.38 -6.91 12.12
N LEU A 426 2.45 -7.10 11.18
CA LEU A 426 2.27 -8.37 10.49
C LEU A 426 3.42 -8.73 9.54
N HIS A 427 4.32 -7.78 9.21
CA HIS A 427 5.50 -8.10 8.41
C HIS A 427 6.42 -9.12 9.10
N THR A 428 6.46 -9.11 10.44
CA THR A 428 7.39 -9.94 11.21
C THR A 428 6.75 -11.18 11.81
N TYR A 429 5.43 -11.36 11.69
CA TYR A 429 4.70 -12.47 12.30
C TYR A 429 4.15 -13.46 11.29
N GLN A 430 4.04 -14.71 11.69
CA GLN A 430 3.41 -15.79 10.93
C GLN A 430 2.31 -16.46 11.76
N ILE A 431 1.25 -16.88 11.09
CA ILE A 431 0.20 -17.68 11.71
C ILE A 431 0.57 -19.16 11.70
N ARG A 432 0.24 -19.87 12.78
CA ARG A 432 0.31 -21.33 12.86
C ARG A 432 -0.98 -21.84 13.50
N ASP A 433 -1.70 -22.67 12.76
CA ASP A 433 -2.83 -23.39 13.33
C ASP A 433 -2.36 -24.60 14.15
N ASP A 434 -2.94 -24.78 15.33
CA ASP A 434 -2.78 -26.00 16.12
C ASP A 434 -4.11 -26.76 16.16
N SER A 435 -4.19 -27.80 15.34
CA SER A 435 -5.37 -28.64 15.19
C SER A 435 -5.55 -29.63 16.35
N LEU A 436 -4.59 -29.77 17.28
CA LEU A 436 -4.71 -30.73 18.38
C LEU A 436 -5.81 -30.36 19.40
N GLY A 437 -6.23 -29.08 19.46
CA GLY A 437 -7.26 -28.58 20.38
C GLY A 437 -8.72 -28.74 19.91
N GLU A 438 -8.98 -29.20 18.68
CA GLU A 438 -10.33 -29.19 18.08
C GLU A 438 -11.32 -30.20 18.68
N LYS A 439 -10.90 -31.07 19.61
CA LYS A 439 -11.78 -32.10 20.18
C LYS A 439 -12.79 -31.58 21.20
N ASP A 440 -12.60 -30.37 21.73
CA ASP A 440 -13.49 -29.76 22.72
C ASP A 440 -14.36 -28.66 22.07
N ASN A 441 -15.66 -28.92 21.85
CA ASN A 441 -16.65 -27.93 21.40
C ASN A 441 -16.99 -26.89 22.49
N LYS A 442 -16.01 -26.56 23.34
CA LYS A 442 -16.17 -25.61 24.45
C LYS A 442 -15.89 -24.19 23.97
N LYS A 443 -16.72 -23.25 24.42
CA LYS A 443 -16.50 -21.82 24.15
C LYS A 443 -15.11 -21.40 24.61
N TRP A 444 -14.41 -20.59 23.79
CA TRP A 444 -13.06 -20.09 24.06
C TRP A 444 -11.95 -21.16 24.09
N ALA A 445 -12.18 -22.31 23.46
CA ALA A 445 -11.18 -23.36 23.26
C ALA A 445 -10.52 -23.31 21.87
N HIS A 446 -11.15 -22.67 20.89
CA HIS A 446 -10.65 -22.59 19.51
C HIS A 446 -9.56 -21.53 19.40
N MET A 447 -8.37 -21.90 18.93
CA MET A 447 -7.23 -20.98 18.90
C MET A 447 -6.29 -21.21 17.72
N PHE A 448 -5.48 -20.20 17.40
CA PHE A 448 -4.26 -20.32 16.59
C PHE A 448 -3.14 -19.43 17.15
N HIS A 449 -1.91 -19.69 16.76
CA HIS A 449 -0.72 -18.97 17.23
C HIS A 449 -0.29 -17.89 16.22
N LEU A 450 0.18 -16.77 16.75
CA LEU A 450 0.88 -15.73 16.01
C LEU A 450 2.33 -15.67 16.51
N ILE A 451 3.28 -16.08 15.66
CA ILE A 451 4.68 -16.34 16.04
C ILE A 451 5.57 -15.31 15.37
N CYS A 452 6.41 -14.62 16.14
CA CYS A 452 7.42 -13.71 15.59
C CYS A 452 8.54 -14.49 14.90
N SER A 453 8.89 -14.07 13.68
CA SER A 453 9.96 -14.66 12.87
C SER A 453 11.34 -14.57 13.53
N TYR A 454 11.52 -13.64 14.47
CA TYR A 454 12.75 -13.46 15.24
C TYR A 454 12.75 -14.20 16.60
N GLY A 455 11.66 -14.92 16.93
CA GLY A 455 11.56 -15.75 18.14
C GLY A 455 11.40 -14.99 19.46
N THR A 456 11.19 -13.67 19.43
CA THR A 456 11.17 -12.81 20.62
C THR A 456 9.80 -12.71 21.31
N GLN A 457 8.71 -12.78 20.55
CA GLN A 457 7.34 -12.65 21.05
C GLN A 457 6.37 -13.58 20.30
N GLY A 458 5.37 -14.11 21.03
CA GLY A 458 4.34 -14.98 20.49
C GLY A 458 3.01 -14.74 21.19
N TYR A 459 1.93 -14.87 20.43
CA TYR A 459 0.56 -14.70 20.92
C TYR A 459 -0.27 -15.94 20.63
N GLU A 460 -1.16 -16.27 21.54
CA GLU A 460 -2.21 -17.26 21.33
C GLU A 460 -3.55 -16.53 21.31
N LEU A 461 -4.26 -16.62 20.19
CA LEU A 461 -5.55 -15.96 20.00
C LEU A 461 -6.66 -17.00 20.14
N PHE A 462 -7.56 -16.80 21.10
CA PHE A 462 -8.67 -17.69 21.41
C PHE A 462 -10.00 -17.05 21.00
N PHE A 463 -10.84 -17.85 20.36
CA PHE A 463 -12.13 -17.46 19.81
C PHE A 463 -13.27 -18.23 20.45
N LYS A 464 -14.43 -17.59 20.52
CA LYS A 464 -15.62 -18.14 21.19
C LYS A 464 -16.18 -19.37 20.47
N THR A 465 -16.11 -19.41 19.15
CA THR A 465 -16.62 -20.50 18.28
C THR A 465 -15.59 -20.89 17.23
N ARG A 466 -15.76 -22.05 16.60
CA ARG A 466 -14.85 -22.57 15.56
C ARG A 466 -14.93 -21.71 14.31
N GLU A 467 -16.12 -21.21 14.02
CA GLU A 467 -16.45 -20.39 12.86
C GLU A 467 -15.80 -19.01 12.98
N LEU A 468 -15.80 -18.41 14.19
CA LEU A 468 -15.03 -17.19 14.45
C LEU A 468 -13.53 -17.41 14.27
N LYS A 469 -12.97 -18.52 14.78
CA LYS A 469 -11.55 -18.87 14.55
C LYS A 469 -11.27 -18.94 13.04
N LYS A 470 -12.11 -19.64 12.27
CA LYS A 470 -11.97 -19.80 10.82
C LYS A 470 -11.98 -18.44 10.11
N LYS A 471 -12.97 -17.59 10.40
CA LYS A 471 -13.06 -16.24 9.82
C LYS A 471 -11.83 -15.39 10.10
N TRP A 472 -11.40 -15.32 11.36
CA TRP A 472 -10.20 -14.55 11.71
C TRP A 472 -8.98 -15.08 10.98
N MET A 473 -8.80 -16.40 10.91
CA MET A 473 -7.68 -17.04 10.22
C MET A 473 -7.65 -16.70 8.73
N GLU A 474 -8.78 -16.81 8.03
CA GLU A 474 -8.91 -16.42 6.61
C GLU A 474 -8.53 -14.94 6.39
N GLN A 475 -8.92 -14.05 7.31
CA GLN A 475 -8.56 -12.63 7.23
C GLN A 475 -7.07 -12.37 7.50
N PHE A 476 -6.43 -13.13 8.40
CA PHE A 476 -4.97 -13.08 8.58
C PHE A 476 -4.24 -13.59 7.33
N GLU A 477 -4.68 -14.70 6.74
CA GLU A 477 -4.12 -15.23 5.50
C GLU A 477 -4.22 -14.22 4.36
N MET A 478 -5.37 -13.55 4.23
CA MET A 478 -5.57 -12.50 3.24
C MET A 478 -4.66 -11.29 3.48
N SER A 479 -4.47 -10.87 4.74
CA SER A 479 -3.54 -9.79 5.11
C SER A 479 -2.10 -10.13 4.76
N ILE A 480 -1.64 -11.32 5.15
CA ILE A 480 -0.28 -11.81 4.86
C ILE A 480 -0.08 -11.95 3.35
N SER A 481 -1.09 -12.44 2.61
CA SER A 481 -1.08 -12.50 1.15
C SER A 481 -1.02 -11.12 0.49
N ASN A 482 -1.53 -10.06 1.14
CA ASN A 482 -1.39 -8.70 0.64
C ASN A 482 0.01 -8.12 0.93
N ILE A 483 0.58 -8.41 2.09
CA ILE A 483 1.97 -8.01 2.39
C ILE A 483 2.96 -8.73 1.45
N TYR A 484 2.77 -10.05 1.30
CA TYR A 484 3.64 -10.95 0.54
C TYR A 484 2.83 -11.65 -0.56
N PRO A 485 2.47 -10.95 -1.65
CA PRO A 485 1.70 -11.54 -2.72
C PRO A 485 2.55 -12.55 -3.51
N GLU A 486 1.86 -13.47 -4.19
CA GLU A 486 2.51 -14.34 -5.16
C GLU A 486 3.24 -13.50 -6.21
N ASN A 487 4.47 -13.89 -6.55
CA ASN A 487 5.33 -13.18 -7.50
C ASN A 487 5.85 -11.80 -7.06
N ALA A 488 5.79 -11.42 -5.77
CA ALA A 488 6.36 -10.16 -5.26
C ALA A 488 7.83 -9.93 -5.63
N THR A 489 8.61 -11.01 -5.72
CA THR A 489 10.05 -10.98 -6.03
C THR A 489 10.41 -11.60 -7.39
N SER A 490 9.40 -11.93 -8.20
CA SER A 490 9.59 -12.51 -9.53
C SER A 490 10.29 -11.54 -10.47
N ASN A 491 11.00 -12.09 -11.46
CA ASN A 491 11.72 -11.33 -12.49
C ASN A 491 12.68 -10.25 -11.94
N GLY A 492 13.21 -10.45 -10.72
CA GLY A 492 14.16 -9.54 -10.07
C GLY A 492 13.54 -8.31 -9.42
N HIS A 493 12.20 -8.25 -9.33
CA HIS A 493 11.48 -7.17 -8.64
C HIS A 493 11.49 -7.34 -7.12
N ASP A 494 10.94 -6.34 -6.44
CA ASP A 494 10.70 -6.31 -5.01
C ASP A 494 9.47 -5.43 -4.76
N PHE A 495 8.29 -6.01 -4.99
CA PHE A 495 7.00 -5.32 -4.94
C PHE A 495 6.49 -5.20 -3.51
N HIS A 496 6.05 -4.00 -3.15
CA HIS A 496 5.43 -3.68 -1.86
C HIS A 496 4.07 -3.01 -2.08
N MET A 497 3.13 -3.23 -1.16
CA MET A 497 1.86 -2.52 -1.14
C MET A 497 2.09 -1.01 -1.16
N HIS A 498 1.37 -0.28 -2.02
CA HIS A 498 1.59 1.15 -2.20
C HIS A 498 0.29 1.89 -2.55
N SER A 499 0.13 3.08 -1.97
CA SER A 499 -0.88 4.06 -2.35
C SER A 499 -0.27 5.07 -3.33
N PHE A 500 -0.83 5.15 -4.53
CA PHE A 500 -0.41 6.09 -5.57
C PHE A 500 -1.23 7.39 -5.44
N GLU A 501 -0.56 8.53 -5.31
CA GLU A 501 -1.23 9.85 -5.23
C GLU A 501 -1.70 10.34 -6.61
N GLU A 502 -0.95 9.98 -7.66
CA GLU A 502 -1.30 10.27 -9.05
C GLU A 502 -1.84 9.02 -9.76
N ASN A 503 -2.62 9.25 -10.82
CA ASN A 503 -3.14 8.20 -11.67
C ASN A 503 -2.00 7.33 -12.22
N ALA A 504 -2.03 6.04 -11.93
CA ALA A 504 -1.00 5.09 -12.36
C ALA A 504 -1.62 3.94 -13.16
N SER A 505 -0.96 3.55 -14.24
CA SER A 505 -1.34 2.41 -15.07
C SER A 505 -0.41 1.23 -14.82
N CYS A 506 -0.97 0.03 -14.72
CA CYS A 506 -0.21 -1.20 -14.48
C CYS A 506 0.77 -1.48 -15.61
N LYS A 507 2.04 -1.72 -15.27
CA LYS A 507 3.10 -1.97 -16.24
C LYS A 507 2.90 -3.24 -17.07
N SER A 508 2.05 -4.15 -16.61
CA SER A 508 1.73 -5.42 -17.28
C SER A 508 0.51 -5.30 -18.20
N CYS A 509 -0.67 -5.02 -17.64
CA CYS A 509 -1.93 -5.02 -18.41
C CYS A 509 -2.31 -3.65 -19.01
N GLN A 510 -1.57 -2.58 -18.70
CA GLN A 510 -1.88 -1.19 -19.10
C GLN A 510 -3.24 -0.65 -18.61
N MET A 511 -3.96 -1.40 -17.77
CA MET A 511 -5.17 -0.93 -17.10
C MET A 511 -4.81 -0.07 -15.89
N LEU A 512 -5.75 0.77 -15.46
CA LEU A 512 -5.55 1.68 -14.34
C LEU A 512 -5.40 0.91 -13.02
N LEU A 513 -4.53 1.38 -12.14
CA LEU A 513 -4.56 1.03 -10.73
C LEU A 513 -5.73 1.78 -10.09
N ARG A 514 -6.81 1.03 -9.86
CA ARG A 514 -8.12 1.57 -9.49
C ARG A 514 -8.15 1.98 -8.01
N GLY A 515 -8.85 3.06 -7.70
CA GLY A 515 -9.01 3.56 -6.33
C GLY A 515 -8.04 4.69 -5.96
N THR A 516 -8.09 5.08 -4.70
CA THR A 516 -7.27 6.17 -4.11
C THR A 516 -6.38 5.69 -2.96
N PHE A 517 -6.55 4.45 -2.51
CA PHE A 517 -5.90 3.94 -1.31
C PHE A 517 -5.40 2.52 -1.56
N TYR A 518 -4.09 2.26 -1.42
CA TYR A 518 -3.47 0.95 -1.68
C TYR A 518 -4.00 0.26 -2.95
N GLN A 519 -3.93 0.95 -4.09
CA GLN A 519 -4.49 0.48 -5.37
C GLN A 519 -3.74 -0.75 -5.93
N GLY A 520 -2.51 -0.98 -5.48
CA GLY A 520 -1.69 -2.07 -5.94
C GLY A 520 -0.30 -2.06 -5.33
N TYR A 521 0.68 -2.43 -6.15
CA TYR A 521 2.05 -2.64 -5.70
C TYR A 521 3.04 -1.80 -6.50
N ARG A 522 4.12 -1.40 -5.83
CA ARG A 522 5.24 -0.69 -6.44
C ARG A 522 6.54 -1.42 -6.17
N CYS A 523 7.31 -1.68 -7.22
CA CYS A 523 8.64 -2.26 -7.07
C CYS A 523 9.59 -1.24 -6.41
N SER A 524 10.23 -1.59 -5.30
CA SER A 524 11.18 -0.70 -4.60
C SER A 524 12.37 -0.31 -5.48
N ARG A 525 12.76 -1.20 -6.43
CA ARG A 525 13.93 -1.09 -7.30
C ARG A 525 13.66 -0.27 -8.56
N CYS A 526 12.71 -0.69 -9.40
CA CYS A 526 12.44 -0.04 -10.69
C CYS A 526 11.23 0.90 -10.68
N LYS A 527 10.55 1.02 -9.52
CA LYS A 527 9.34 1.83 -9.33
C LYS A 527 8.14 1.43 -10.20
N ALA A 528 8.18 0.27 -10.86
CA ALA A 528 7.10 -0.21 -11.69
C ALA A 528 5.81 -0.39 -10.86
N PRO A 529 4.67 0.20 -11.29
CA PRO A 529 3.35 -0.05 -10.73
C PRO A 529 2.73 -1.33 -11.30
N ALA A 530 2.03 -2.11 -10.47
CA ALA A 530 1.30 -3.31 -10.92
C ALA A 530 0.14 -3.70 -9.99
N HIS A 531 -0.89 -4.34 -10.55
CA HIS A 531 -1.94 -5.04 -9.78
C HIS A 531 -1.38 -6.30 -9.12
N LYS A 532 -2.07 -6.81 -8.08
CA LYS A 532 -1.67 -8.02 -7.33
C LYS A 532 -1.53 -9.23 -8.25
N GLU A 533 -2.48 -9.42 -9.15
CA GLU A 533 -2.58 -10.50 -10.13
C GLU A 533 -1.66 -10.31 -11.36
N CYS A 534 -0.99 -9.15 -11.46
CA CYS A 534 -0.14 -8.80 -12.59
C CYS A 534 1.36 -8.96 -12.29
N LEU A 535 1.77 -9.14 -11.03
CA LEU A 535 3.17 -9.10 -10.59
C LEU A 535 4.09 -10.05 -11.39
N GLY A 536 3.66 -11.30 -11.62
CA GLY A 536 4.44 -12.28 -12.37
C GLY A 536 4.57 -11.97 -13.87
N ARG A 537 3.67 -11.14 -14.41
CA ARG A 537 3.64 -10.73 -15.83
C ARG A 537 4.38 -9.42 -16.09
N VAL A 538 4.88 -8.75 -15.04
CA VAL A 538 5.66 -7.51 -15.21
C VAL A 538 7.01 -7.86 -15.86
N PRO A 539 7.43 -7.13 -16.92
CA PRO A 539 8.73 -7.33 -17.56
C PRO A 539 9.88 -7.30 -16.55
N PRO A 540 11.00 -8.01 -16.79
CA PRO A 540 12.10 -8.09 -15.84
C PRO A 540 12.60 -6.74 -15.34
N CYS A 541 12.94 -6.70 -14.05
CA CYS A 541 13.47 -5.53 -13.39
C CYS A 541 14.84 -5.18 -14.01
N GLY A 542 14.88 -4.22 -14.94
CA GLY A 542 16.15 -3.82 -15.58
C GLY A 542 16.11 -3.19 -16.98
N ASN A 543 14.94 -3.01 -17.64
CA ASN A 543 14.85 -2.38 -18.98
C ASN A 543 13.89 -1.16 -18.94
N ALA A 544 14.13 0.04 -19.49
CA ALA A 544 15.27 0.69 -20.15
C ALA A 544 15.03 2.23 -20.07
N LEU A 545 16.07 3.02 -19.80
CA LEU A 545 16.14 4.42 -20.24
C LEU A 545 16.55 4.40 -21.73
N PRO A 546 15.95 5.22 -22.61
CA PRO A 546 16.38 5.32 -24.00
C PRO A 546 17.63 6.20 -24.07
N ASN A 547 18.80 5.59 -23.89
CA ASN A 547 20.07 5.93 -24.54
C ASN A 547 21.16 4.99 -23.99
N GLY A 548 21.76 4.20 -24.87
CA GLY A 548 22.68 3.12 -24.52
C GLY A 548 23.93 3.57 -23.75
N GLN A 549 23.90 3.40 -22.43
CA GLN A 549 25.07 3.21 -21.58
C GLN A 549 24.82 2.03 -20.66
N TYR A 550 25.61 0.97 -20.82
CA TYR A 550 25.64 -0.15 -19.89
C TYR A 550 26.26 0.31 -18.57
N CYS A 551 25.47 0.39 -17.49
CA CYS A 551 25.99 0.47 -16.12
C CYS A 551 25.99 -0.93 -15.49
N PRO A 552 27.17 -1.51 -15.16
CA PRO A 552 27.23 -2.76 -14.41
C PRO A 552 27.05 -2.47 -12.91
N LEU A 553 25.80 -2.43 -12.42
CA LEU A 553 25.49 -2.39 -10.99
C LEU A 553 25.27 -3.81 -10.44
N LYS A 554 26.34 -4.61 -10.43
CA LYS A 554 26.51 -5.69 -9.45
C LYS A 554 27.59 -5.22 -8.48
N HIS A 555 27.23 -4.60 -7.35
CA HIS A 555 28.01 -4.51 -6.09
C HIS A 555 27.45 -3.50 -5.06
N HIS A 556 26.14 -3.25 -4.99
CA HIS A 556 25.54 -2.34 -3.98
C HIS A 556 24.55 -3.02 -3.02
N ARG A 557 24.68 -4.34 -2.82
CA ARG A 557 23.88 -5.09 -1.83
C ARG A 557 24.64 -5.57 -0.59
N LEU A 558 25.92 -5.22 -0.45
CA LEU A 558 26.72 -5.49 0.76
C LEU A 558 27.05 -4.22 1.57
N LEU A 559 26.99 -3.02 0.97
CA LEU A 559 27.30 -1.76 1.67
C LEU A 559 26.13 -1.24 2.54
N ILE A 560 24.87 -1.40 2.12
CA ILE A 560 23.72 -0.91 2.91
C ILE A 560 23.44 -1.79 4.13
N LYS A 561 23.69 -3.11 4.04
CA LYS A 561 23.60 -4.02 5.19
C LYS A 561 24.72 -3.80 6.22
N PHE A 562 25.84 -3.19 5.80
CA PHE A 562 26.95 -2.81 6.70
C PHE A 562 26.74 -1.41 7.31
N LEU A 563 26.14 -0.48 6.56
CA LEU A 563 25.87 0.88 7.04
C LEU A 563 24.65 0.97 7.99
N ALA A 564 23.64 0.12 7.82
CA ALA A 564 22.52 0.03 8.77
C ALA A 564 22.95 -0.47 10.17
N ASN A 565 24.05 -1.24 10.26
CA ASN A 565 24.59 -1.74 11.52
C ASN A 565 25.65 -0.82 12.17
N ILE A 566 26.07 0.27 11.52
CA ILE A 566 27.10 1.20 12.06
C ILE A 566 26.51 2.56 12.50
N LEU A 567 25.29 2.91 12.09
CA LEU A 567 24.62 4.17 12.46
C LEU A 567 23.82 4.13 13.78
N VAL A 568 24.02 3.12 14.62
CA VAL A 568 23.31 2.98 15.91
C VAL A 568 23.94 3.84 17.03
N SER A 569 24.86 4.77 16.77
CA SER A 569 25.57 5.46 17.87
C SER A 569 25.65 6.99 17.90
N LEU A 570 25.14 7.78 16.94
CA LEU A 570 25.24 9.25 17.02
C LEU A 570 24.04 10.00 16.37
N GLY A 571 22.97 10.20 17.14
CA GLY A 571 21.94 11.26 16.96
C GLY A 571 21.13 11.30 15.65
N LEU A 572 20.08 12.12 15.60
CA LEU A 572 19.29 12.36 14.40
C LEU A 572 19.93 13.45 13.50
N PRO A 573 19.63 13.52 12.19
CA PRO A 573 20.19 14.53 11.29
C PRO A 573 19.83 15.97 11.71
N LYS A 574 20.76 16.93 11.61
CA LYS A 574 20.52 18.34 12.01
C LYS A 574 20.50 19.29 10.80
N MET A 575 19.66 20.32 10.88
CA MET A 575 19.42 21.36 9.87
C MET A 575 19.52 22.75 10.51
N GLU A 576 20.02 23.77 9.80
CA GLU A 576 20.09 25.17 10.23
C GLU A 576 18.98 25.96 9.55
N VAL A 577 18.24 26.78 10.31
CA VAL A 577 17.20 27.65 9.78
C VAL A 577 17.82 28.79 8.98
N CYS A 578 17.55 28.80 7.67
CA CYS A 578 17.99 29.84 6.75
C CYS A 578 16.90 30.86 6.41
N GLN A 579 15.64 30.58 6.77
CA GLN A 579 14.53 31.50 6.62
C GLN A 579 13.49 31.30 7.73
N GLU A 580 12.99 32.40 8.31
CA GLU A 580 12.02 32.36 9.41
C GLU A 580 10.69 31.73 9.01
N TYR A 581 10.03 31.09 9.95
CA TYR A 581 8.72 30.48 9.75
C TYR A 581 7.90 30.54 11.05
N TYR A 582 6.77 31.25 10.99
CA TYR A 582 5.91 31.50 12.15
C TYR A 582 4.64 30.62 12.18
N GLY A 583 4.59 29.57 11.35
CA GLY A 583 3.40 28.72 11.20
C GLY A 583 2.52 29.04 9.98
N LEU A 584 3.01 29.86 9.04
CA LEU A 584 2.30 30.22 7.80
C LEU A 584 3.16 29.95 6.54
N PRO A 585 2.64 29.23 5.53
CA PRO A 585 1.35 28.51 5.54
C PRO A 585 1.32 27.45 6.65
N PRO A 586 0.16 27.03 7.18
CA PRO A 586 0.11 25.95 8.17
C PRO A 586 0.50 24.60 7.51
N PRO A 587 1.04 23.63 8.27
CA PRO A 587 1.27 22.28 7.78
C PRO A 587 -0.05 21.66 7.28
N PRO A 588 -0.02 20.78 6.26
CA PRO A 588 -1.23 20.09 5.81
C PRO A 588 -1.87 19.34 6.98
N VAL A 589 -3.21 19.26 7.01
CA VAL A 589 -4.04 18.88 8.18
C VAL A 589 -3.63 17.54 8.82
N ALA A 590 -2.99 16.64 8.07
CA ALA A 590 -2.50 15.34 8.54
C ALA A 590 -1.18 15.40 9.35
N PHE A 591 -0.44 16.51 9.34
CA PHE A 591 0.92 16.58 9.87
C PHE A 591 1.02 17.11 11.31
N GLY A 592 -0.05 17.60 11.95
CA GLY A 592 0.04 18.09 13.34
C GLY A 592 0.62 19.52 13.45
N PRO A 593 1.08 19.97 14.64
CA PRO A 593 1.36 21.38 14.90
C PRO A 593 2.59 21.92 14.15
N SER A 594 2.56 23.19 13.77
CA SER A 594 3.69 23.88 13.11
C SER A 594 4.83 24.15 14.09
N LEU A 595 6.08 23.90 13.67
CA LEU A 595 7.26 24.33 14.43
C LEU A 595 7.63 25.76 14.06
N ARG A 596 7.76 26.65 15.05
CA ARG A 596 8.27 28.01 14.80
C ARG A 596 9.79 27.98 14.61
N LEU A 597 10.27 28.65 13.57
CA LEU A 597 11.69 28.72 13.21
C LEU A 597 12.17 30.18 13.22
N SER A 598 13.22 30.46 13.98
CA SER A 598 13.92 31.75 13.97
C SER A 598 15.26 31.62 13.24
N MET A 599 15.75 32.71 12.62
CA MET A 599 17.04 32.67 11.90
C MET A 599 18.18 32.14 12.78
N GLY A 600 18.92 31.15 12.29
CA GLY A 600 20.06 30.56 12.99
C GLY A 600 19.73 29.45 14.00
N ASP A 601 18.45 29.09 14.18
CA ASP A 601 18.07 27.92 14.97
C ASP A 601 18.60 26.62 14.32
N ILE A 602 18.94 25.63 15.15
CA ILE A 602 19.33 24.29 14.69
C ILE A 602 18.19 23.33 14.99
N VAL A 603 17.70 22.65 13.96
CA VAL A 603 16.58 21.71 14.02
C VAL A 603 17.07 20.29 13.79
N GLU A 604 16.79 19.40 14.74
CA GLU A 604 17.08 17.98 14.63
C GLU A 604 15.88 17.28 13.98
N LEU A 605 16.08 16.67 12.81
CA LEU A 605 15.04 16.07 11.99
C LEU A 605 14.56 14.74 12.59
N THR A 606 13.29 14.69 12.96
CA THR A 606 12.63 13.46 13.41
C THR A 606 11.98 12.73 12.25
N LYS A 607 11.49 13.46 11.22
CA LYS A 607 11.00 12.91 9.95
C LYS A 607 11.34 13.86 8.80
N ALA A 608 12.13 13.38 7.85
CA ALA A 608 12.47 14.13 6.65
C ALA A 608 12.60 13.18 5.46
N GLU A 609 11.59 13.19 4.60
CA GLU A 609 11.62 12.49 3.31
C GLU A 609 11.98 13.49 2.21
N VAL A 610 12.86 13.09 1.29
CA VAL A 610 13.40 13.95 0.22
C VAL A 610 12.30 14.43 -0.74
N GLU A 611 11.21 13.67 -0.86
CA GLU A 611 10.07 13.93 -1.73
C GLU A 611 8.96 14.74 -1.02
N GLN A 612 9.04 14.91 0.32
CA GLN A 612 8.09 15.71 1.10
C GLN A 612 8.56 17.16 1.21
N LEU A 613 7.63 18.10 0.94
CA LEU A 613 7.88 19.55 1.08
C LEU A 613 7.85 20.03 2.54
N TRP A 614 7.43 19.16 3.46
CA TRP A 614 7.27 19.43 4.88
C TRP A 614 8.06 18.41 5.68
N TRP A 615 8.90 18.89 6.60
CA TRP A 615 9.68 18.03 7.49
C TRP A 615 9.27 18.26 8.94
N GLU A 616 9.36 17.21 9.74
CA GLU A 616 9.21 17.26 11.18
C GLU A 616 10.58 17.32 11.81
N GLY A 617 10.74 18.25 12.75
CA GLY A 617 11.96 18.33 13.52
C GLY A 617 11.72 18.87 14.91
N ARG A 618 12.76 18.78 15.72
CA ARG A 618 12.85 19.36 17.04
C ARG A 618 13.80 20.54 16.99
N ASN A 619 13.33 21.73 17.33
CA ASN A 619 14.21 22.86 17.48
C ASN A 619 15.09 22.64 18.73
N THR A 620 16.41 22.66 18.57
CA THR A 620 17.34 22.36 19.66
C THR A 620 17.46 23.48 20.69
N SER A 621 17.07 24.72 20.35
CA SER A 621 17.07 25.86 21.28
C SER A 621 15.82 25.89 22.15
N THR A 622 14.65 25.56 21.59
CA THR A 622 13.36 25.61 22.29
C THR A 622 12.83 24.24 22.74
N ASN A 623 13.40 23.13 22.24
CA ASN A 623 12.92 21.75 22.38
C ASN A 623 11.49 21.49 21.85
N GLU A 624 10.89 22.43 21.13
CA GLU A 624 9.60 22.25 20.50
C GLU A 624 9.71 21.33 19.29
N ILE A 625 8.67 20.51 19.07
CA ILE A 625 8.56 19.58 17.95
C ILE A 625 7.39 20.00 17.10
N GLY A 626 7.58 20.02 15.79
CA GLY A 626 6.50 20.29 14.85
C GLY A 626 6.99 20.30 13.41
N TRP A 627 6.08 20.67 12.52
CA TRP A 627 6.32 20.62 11.08
C TRP A 627 6.65 22.00 10.51
N PHE A 628 7.58 22.01 9.57
CA PHE A 628 8.01 23.21 8.86
C PHE A 628 8.35 22.87 7.40
N PRO A 629 8.25 23.83 6.47
CA PRO A 629 8.60 23.59 5.07
C PRO A 629 10.10 23.32 4.93
N CYS A 630 10.48 22.27 4.22
CA CYS A 630 11.88 21.85 4.08
C CYS A 630 12.79 22.93 3.47
N GLN A 631 12.22 23.83 2.67
CA GLN A 631 12.90 24.96 2.04
C GLN A 631 13.38 26.03 3.03
N ARG A 632 12.90 26.02 4.28
CA ARG A 632 13.26 27.00 5.33
C ARG A 632 14.54 26.65 6.09
N VAL A 633 15.09 25.46 5.81
CA VAL A 633 16.30 24.96 6.46
C VAL A 633 17.30 24.47 5.43
N LYS A 634 18.57 24.48 5.82
CA LYS A 634 19.68 23.91 5.06
C LYS A 634 20.43 22.91 5.95
N PRO A 635 21.15 21.90 5.40
CA PRO A 635 21.95 20.99 6.20
C PRO A 635 22.86 21.71 7.20
N TYR A 636 22.75 21.38 8.48
CA TYR A 636 23.62 21.92 9.52
C TYR A 636 24.97 21.21 9.42
N VAL A 637 25.96 21.90 8.87
CA VAL A 637 27.32 21.38 8.78
C VAL A 637 28.01 21.69 10.09
N CYS A 638 28.05 20.71 11.00
CA CYS A 638 28.95 20.75 12.15
C CYS A 638 30.38 20.84 11.60
N VAL A 639 31.06 21.96 11.83
CA VAL A 639 32.42 22.18 11.36
C VAL A 639 33.39 21.30 12.17
N SER A 640 33.47 20.03 11.81
CA SER A 640 34.58 19.13 12.16
C SER A 640 34.71 18.06 11.07
N SER A 641 35.26 18.48 9.93
CA SER A 641 35.26 17.82 8.62
C SER A 641 36.06 16.50 8.48
N ASN A 642 36.40 15.78 9.56
CA ASN A 642 37.37 14.66 9.48
C ASN A 642 36.83 13.26 9.84
N SER A 643 35.64 13.10 10.41
CA SER A 643 35.16 11.80 10.91
C SER A 643 34.44 10.92 9.86
N PHE A 644 33.69 11.51 8.94
CA PHE A 644 32.96 10.76 7.90
C PHE A 644 33.84 10.29 6.74
N HIS A 645 34.98 10.94 6.51
CA HIS A 645 35.90 10.57 5.42
C HIS A 645 36.79 9.38 5.74
N ILE A 646 37.08 9.07 7.01
CA ILE A 646 38.07 8.04 7.38
C ILE A 646 37.50 6.61 7.31
N CYS A 647 36.23 6.43 7.69
CA CYS A 647 35.61 5.10 7.77
C CYS A 647 35.41 4.43 6.40
N SER A 648 35.37 5.23 5.32
CA SER A 648 35.23 4.76 3.94
C SER A 648 36.57 4.44 3.26
N ILE A 649 37.71 4.71 3.90
CA ILE A 649 39.03 4.54 3.27
C ILE A 649 39.52 3.09 3.35
N SER A 650 40.11 2.60 2.25
CA SER A 650 40.54 1.21 2.08
C SER A 650 41.63 0.76 3.07
N TRP A 651 42.40 1.69 3.65
CA TRP A 651 43.44 1.38 4.65
C TRP A 651 42.96 1.47 6.10
N TYR A 652 41.78 2.04 6.39
CA TYR A 652 41.31 2.22 7.77
C TYR A 652 40.58 0.99 8.29
N ALA A 653 41.07 0.40 9.38
CA ALA A 653 40.55 -0.83 9.95
C ALA A 653 39.53 -0.62 11.09
N GLY A 654 39.36 0.61 11.57
CA GLY A 654 38.51 0.90 12.74
C GLY A 654 39.19 0.55 14.08
N PRO A 655 38.40 0.43 15.16
CA PRO A 655 38.89 -0.06 16.46
C PRO A 655 39.41 -1.49 16.32
N MET A 656 40.71 -1.69 16.51
CA MET A 656 41.36 -2.98 16.30
C MET A 656 42.62 -3.14 17.16
N GLU A 657 42.77 -4.30 17.78
CA GLU A 657 43.92 -4.62 18.61
C GLU A 657 45.14 -5.07 17.78
N ARG A 658 46.32 -5.15 18.44
CA ARG A 658 47.57 -5.48 17.75
C ARG A 658 47.55 -6.89 17.16
N ALA A 659 47.07 -7.87 17.92
CA ALA A 659 47.03 -9.28 17.52
C ALA A 659 46.10 -9.52 16.31
N GLU A 660 44.97 -8.83 16.25
CA GLU A 660 44.03 -8.89 15.11
C GLU A 660 44.67 -8.33 13.83
N ALA A 661 45.39 -7.22 13.93
CA ALA A 661 46.13 -6.65 12.81
C ALA A 661 47.24 -7.60 12.32
N GLU A 662 47.91 -8.30 13.23
CA GLU A 662 48.92 -9.30 12.89
C GLU A 662 48.30 -10.47 12.11
N GLN A 663 47.15 -10.99 12.56
CA GLN A 663 46.43 -12.08 11.89
C GLN A 663 45.98 -11.72 10.46
N ILE A 664 45.49 -10.49 10.26
CA ILE A 664 45.04 -10.01 8.94
C ILE A 664 46.20 -9.83 7.96
N LEU A 665 47.34 -9.31 8.44
CA LEU A 665 48.49 -9.00 7.58
C LEU A 665 49.42 -10.21 7.35
N THR A 666 49.40 -11.23 8.21
CA THR A 666 50.31 -12.41 8.12
C THR A 666 50.33 -13.04 6.73
N ASN A 667 49.17 -13.20 6.08
CA ASN A 667 49.05 -13.84 4.77
C ASN A 667 49.05 -12.86 3.57
N ARG A 668 49.39 -11.59 3.79
CA ARG A 668 49.44 -10.55 2.73
C ARG A 668 50.86 -10.35 2.19
N SER A 669 51.00 -9.65 1.07
CA SER A 669 52.31 -9.24 0.55
C SER A 669 53.00 -8.18 1.42
N ASP A 670 54.33 -8.14 1.37
CA ASP A 670 55.11 -7.06 2.00
C ASP A 670 54.73 -5.70 1.40
N GLY A 671 54.65 -4.68 2.24
CA GLY A 671 54.12 -3.35 1.89
C GLY A 671 52.63 -3.18 2.18
N THR A 672 51.90 -4.25 2.51
CA THR A 672 50.48 -4.15 2.92
C THR A 672 50.35 -3.54 4.30
N PHE A 673 49.48 -2.54 4.44
CA PHE A 673 49.30 -1.79 5.68
C PHE A 673 47.82 -1.54 6.03
N LEU A 674 47.59 -1.28 7.32
CA LEU A 674 46.32 -0.80 7.85
C LEU A 674 46.54 0.22 8.96
N VAL A 675 45.59 1.13 9.13
CA VAL A 675 45.55 2.07 10.26
C VAL A 675 44.42 1.67 11.19
N ARG A 676 44.75 1.48 12.46
CA ARG A 676 43.82 1.03 13.51
C ARG A 676 43.73 2.04 14.63
N GLN A 677 42.54 2.15 15.21
CA GLN A 677 42.25 2.93 16.41
C GLN A 677 42.38 2.03 17.64
N ARG A 678 43.03 2.51 18.71
CA ARG A 678 43.17 1.71 19.94
C ARG A 678 41.83 1.64 20.67
N VAL A 679 41.43 0.42 21.07
CA VAL A 679 40.13 0.16 21.72
C VAL A 679 40.02 0.81 23.10
N LYS A 680 41.14 0.94 23.84
CA LYS A 680 41.17 1.56 25.18
C LYS A 680 41.17 3.09 25.17
N ASP A 681 41.51 3.72 24.06
CA ASP A 681 41.57 5.18 23.95
C ASP A 681 41.29 5.61 22.50
N ALA A 682 40.09 6.14 22.27
CA ALA A 682 39.61 6.50 20.93
C ALA A 682 40.42 7.64 20.29
N ALA A 683 41.28 8.34 21.03
CA ALA A 683 42.14 9.39 20.49
C ALA A 683 43.49 8.89 19.93
N GLU A 684 43.84 7.61 20.14
CA GLU A 684 45.14 7.04 19.73
C GLU A 684 45.05 6.13 18.49
N PHE A 685 45.88 6.40 17.48
CA PHE A 685 45.97 5.62 16.25
C PHE A 685 47.33 4.91 16.12
N ALA A 686 47.36 3.83 15.34
CA ALA A 686 48.59 3.15 14.97
C ALA A 686 48.54 2.61 13.54
N ILE A 687 49.67 2.65 12.85
CA ILE A 687 49.87 2.02 11.53
C ILE A 687 50.46 0.64 11.76
N SER A 688 49.88 -0.39 11.13
CA SER A 688 50.44 -1.75 11.13
C SER A 688 50.79 -2.11 9.69
N ILE A 689 52.03 -2.52 9.43
CA ILE A 689 52.54 -2.81 8.07
C ILE A 689 53.36 -4.10 8.07
N LYS A 690 53.19 -4.92 7.03
CA LYS A 690 54.05 -6.08 6.80
C LYS A 690 55.29 -5.69 6.00
N PHE A 691 56.47 -6.03 6.51
CA PHE A 691 57.75 -5.74 5.86
C PHE A 691 58.80 -6.80 6.24
N ASN A 692 59.43 -7.42 5.23
CA ASN A 692 60.39 -8.50 5.40
C ASN A 692 59.86 -9.64 6.27
N VAL A 693 58.65 -10.14 5.96
CA VAL A 693 57.96 -11.23 6.68
C VAL A 693 57.49 -10.87 8.10
N GLU A 694 57.98 -9.78 8.70
CA GLU A 694 57.54 -9.30 10.01
C GLU A 694 56.46 -8.20 9.92
N ILE A 695 55.68 -8.06 10.98
CA ILE A 695 54.64 -7.02 11.08
C ILE A 695 55.12 -5.96 12.06
N LYS A 696 55.32 -4.74 11.55
CA LYS A 696 55.76 -3.57 12.32
C LYS A 696 54.55 -2.71 12.67
N HIS A 697 54.55 -2.16 13.89
CA HIS A 697 53.49 -1.26 14.35
C HIS A 697 54.08 0.08 14.78
N ILE A 698 53.55 1.16 14.21
CA ILE A 698 54.00 2.53 14.40
C ILE A 698 52.91 3.28 15.14
N LYS A 699 53.20 3.83 16.32
CA LYS A 699 52.26 4.66 17.07
C LYS A 699 52.17 6.04 16.42
N ILE A 700 50.94 6.53 16.24
CA ILE A 700 50.70 7.91 15.82
C ILE A 700 50.48 8.74 17.08
N LEU A 701 51.30 9.77 17.25
CA LEU A 701 51.26 10.70 18.36
C LEU A 701 50.38 11.89 17.96
N THR A 702 49.45 12.25 18.82
CA THR A 702 48.59 13.42 18.65
C THR A 702 48.96 14.45 19.71
N SER A 703 49.53 15.59 19.31
CA SER A 703 49.85 16.70 20.21
C SER A 703 49.51 18.02 19.50
N GLU A 704 48.91 18.96 20.23
CA GLU A 704 48.45 20.26 19.70
C GLU A 704 47.54 20.13 18.46
N ALA A 705 46.67 19.12 18.44
CA ALA A 705 45.80 18.78 17.31
C ALA A 705 46.52 18.44 15.98
N LEU A 706 47.81 18.08 16.05
CA LEU A 706 48.60 17.61 14.90
C LEU A 706 49.02 16.14 15.07
N TYR A 707 49.01 15.40 13.97
CA TYR A 707 49.36 13.97 13.90
C TYR A 707 50.83 13.79 13.48
N ARG A 708 51.57 12.93 14.19
CA ARG A 708 53.00 12.70 13.96
C ARG A 708 53.35 11.22 14.16
N ILE A 709 54.21 10.65 13.30
CA ILE A 709 54.88 9.35 13.61
C ILE A 709 56.31 9.54 14.13
N THR A 710 56.89 10.72 13.90
CA THR A 710 58.18 11.17 14.48
C THR A 710 58.12 12.68 14.75
N GLU A 711 58.98 13.20 15.62
CA GLU A 711 59.03 14.62 15.95
C GLU A 711 59.43 15.51 14.75
N LYS A 712 60.01 14.93 13.70
CA LYS A 712 60.52 15.66 12.54
C LYS A 712 59.44 16.20 11.61
N LYS A 713 58.24 15.61 11.59
CA LYS A 713 57.15 15.97 10.66
C LYS A 713 55.79 15.91 11.34
N ALA A 714 54.95 16.90 11.06
CA ALA A 714 53.62 17.05 11.62
C ALA A 714 52.57 17.33 10.55
N PHE A 715 51.39 16.73 10.72
CA PHE A 715 50.30 16.75 9.75
C PHE A 715 49.01 17.23 10.41
N LYS A 716 48.17 17.94 9.68
CA LYS A 716 46.90 18.51 10.18
C LYS A 716 45.79 17.47 10.25
N GLY A 717 45.96 16.33 9.57
CA GLY A 717 45.01 15.23 9.59
C GLY A 717 45.69 13.87 9.43
N LEU A 718 44.99 12.82 9.86
CA LEU A 718 45.46 11.44 9.74
C LEU A 718 45.54 10.99 8.26
N ILE A 719 44.64 11.48 7.39
CA ILE A 719 44.65 11.19 5.95
C ILE A 719 45.92 11.75 5.30
N GLU A 720 46.21 13.03 5.56
CA GLU A 720 47.41 13.72 5.05
C GLU A 720 48.70 13.01 5.47
N LEU A 721 48.76 12.54 6.73
CA LEU A 721 49.88 11.74 7.22
C LEU A 721 50.04 10.44 6.42
N VAL A 722 48.95 9.70 6.20
CA VAL A 722 49.01 8.42 5.47
C VAL A 722 49.40 8.65 4.02
N GLU A 723 48.75 9.58 3.31
CA GLU A 723 49.06 9.93 1.92
C GLU A 723 50.52 10.33 1.74
N PHE A 724 51.07 11.09 2.69
CA PHE A 724 52.48 11.45 2.69
C PHE A 724 53.39 10.21 2.72
N TYR A 725 53.15 9.24 3.60
CA TYR A 725 53.96 8.02 3.72
C TYR A 725 53.60 6.91 2.72
N GLN A 726 52.52 7.06 1.95
CA GLN A 726 52.31 6.26 0.73
C GLN A 726 53.33 6.64 -0.36
N GLN A 727 53.77 7.90 -0.38
CA GLN A 727 54.71 8.44 -1.38
C GLN A 727 56.15 8.57 -0.88
N ASN A 728 56.37 8.63 0.44
CA ASN A 728 57.69 8.86 1.04
C ASN A 728 58.11 7.69 1.95
N SER A 729 59.35 7.21 1.79
CA SER A 729 59.83 6.03 2.55
C SER A 729 59.83 6.29 4.06
N LEU A 730 59.40 5.29 4.82
CA LEU A 730 59.48 5.29 6.29
C LEU A 730 60.92 5.23 6.81
N LYS A 731 61.92 4.99 5.94
CA LYS A 731 63.36 4.95 6.30
C LYS A 731 63.84 6.21 7.01
N ASP A 732 63.32 7.37 6.62
CA ASP A 732 63.66 8.67 7.19
C ASP A 732 63.28 8.78 8.67
N CYS A 733 62.28 7.99 9.08
CA CYS A 733 61.74 7.89 10.42
C CYS A 733 62.29 6.67 11.17
N PHE A 734 62.46 5.55 10.47
CA PHE A 734 62.85 4.25 11.02
C PHE A 734 63.89 3.60 10.09
N LYS A 735 65.18 3.68 10.46
CA LYS A 735 66.32 3.26 9.61
C LYS A 735 66.24 1.81 9.09
N THR A 736 65.49 0.94 9.78
CA THR A 736 65.33 -0.48 9.44
C THR A 736 64.03 -0.80 8.68
N LEU A 737 63.18 0.20 8.40
CA LEU A 737 61.90 0.05 7.72
C LEU A 737 61.91 0.88 6.43
N ASP A 738 62.64 0.39 5.43
CA ASP A 738 62.77 1.05 4.12
C ASP A 738 61.65 0.61 3.19
N THR A 739 60.45 1.14 3.43
CA THR A 739 59.28 0.92 2.60
C THR A 739 58.29 2.08 2.74
N THR A 740 57.38 2.21 1.78
CA THR A 740 56.23 3.11 1.85
C THR A 740 54.97 2.32 2.26
N LEU A 741 53.89 3.04 2.54
CA LEU A 741 52.57 2.45 2.75
C LEU A 741 51.96 2.03 1.40
N GLN A 742 52.34 0.85 0.88
CA GLN A 742 52.08 0.49 -0.51
C GLN A 742 50.64 0.03 -0.78
N PHE A 743 50.15 -0.96 -0.03
CA PHE A 743 48.87 -1.62 -0.33
C PHE A 743 47.89 -1.51 0.84
N PRO A 744 46.74 -0.84 0.66
CA PRO A 744 45.65 -0.84 1.64
C PRO A 744 45.05 -2.24 1.83
N PHE A 745 44.88 -2.69 3.08
CA PHE A 745 44.46 -4.07 3.35
C PHE A 745 43.07 -4.48 2.80
N LYS A 746 42.15 -3.53 2.56
CA LYS A 746 40.81 -3.81 2.00
C LYS A 746 40.81 -3.96 0.48
N GLU A 747 41.91 -3.65 -0.21
CA GLU A 747 42.00 -3.82 -1.66
C GLU A 747 42.38 -5.27 -2.01
N PRO A 748 41.70 -5.89 -3.01
CA PRO A 748 42.08 -7.20 -3.50
C PRO A 748 43.42 -7.09 -4.23
N GLU A 749 44.38 -7.96 -3.89
CA GLU A 749 45.71 -7.96 -4.50
C GLU A 749 45.60 -8.12 -6.03
N GLN A 750 45.85 -7.04 -6.77
CA GLN A 750 46.07 -7.12 -8.21
C GLN A 750 47.37 -7.88 -8.42
N ARG A 751 47.28 -9.09 -8.99
CA ARG A 751 48.45 -9.77 -9.54
C ARG A 751 48.97 -8.93 -10.71
N ALA A 752 49.84 -7.97 -10.42
CA ALA A 752 50.76 -7.43 -11.40
C ALA A 752 51.52 -8.63 -12.00
N ILE A 753 51.47 -8.76 -13.31
CA ILE A 753 52.31 -9.70 -14.06
C ILE A 753 53.74 -9.21 -13.93
N SER A 754 54.40 -9.54 -12.82
CA SER A 754 55.85 -9.68 -12.77
C SER A 754 56.16 -11.11 -13.17
N ARG A 755 56.87 -11.28 -14.30
CA ARG A 755 57.45 -12.58 -14.71
C ARG A 755 58.02 -13.31 -13.49
N PRO A 756 57.62 -14.56 -13.19
CA PRO A 756 58.37 -15.36 -12.26
C PRO A 756 59.69 -15.80 -12.92
N PRO A 757 60.79 -15.91 -12.17
CA PRO A 757 61.92 -16.71 -12.59
C PRO A 757 61.45 -18.17 -12.74
N ALA A 758 61.97 -18.83 -13.78
CA ALA A 758 61.83 -20.23 -14.15
C ALA A 758 61.22 -21.19 -13.08
N GLY A 759 60.02 -21.72 -13.37
CA GLY A 759 59.41 -22.80 -12.60
C GLY A 759 57.94 -23.11 -12.95
N GLY A 760 57.57 -23.22 -14.23
CA GLY A 760 56.18 -23.49 -14.65
C GLY A 760 55.78 -24.97 -14.58
N LEU A 761 54.62 -25.27 -13.99
CA LEU A 761 53.97 -26.59 -14.11
C LEU A 761 53.55 -26.83 -15.57
N LYS A 762 54.09 -27.89 -16.18
CA LYS A 762 53.76 -28.31 -17.56
C LYS A 762 52.35 -28.94 -17.60
N TYR A 763 51.45 -28.34 -18.38
CA TYR A 763 50.17 -28.96 -18.78
C TYR A 763 50.40 -29.88 -19.98
N PHE A 764 49.70 -31.02 -20.03
CA PHE A 764 49.89 -32.07 -21.05
C PHE A 764 48.95 -31.94 -22.27
N GLY A 765 48.03 -30.98 -22.26
CA GLY A 765 47.06 -30.73 -23.32
C GLY A 765 45.71 -30.25 -22.77
N SER A 766 44.72 -30.06 -23.64
CA SER A 766 43.32 -29.81 -23.28
C SER A 766 42.42 -30.93 -23.81
N ALA A 767 41.36 -31.26 -23.07
CA ALA A 767 40.33 -32.17 -23.52
C ALA A 767 38.94 -31.57 -23.30
N LYS A 768 38.01 -31.91 -24.19
CA LYS A 768 36.61 -31.52 -24.12
C LYS A 768 35.76 -32.66 -23.57
N ALA A 769 34.92 -32.40 -22.58
CA ALA A 769 33.99 -33.38 -22.06
C ALA A 769 32.92 -33.74 -23.10
N ARG A 770 32.77 -35.04 -23.39
CA ARG A 770 31.74 -35.59 -24.28
C ARG A 770 30.48 -36.04 -23.53
N TYR A 771 30.59 -36.29 -22.23
CA TYR A 771 29.49 -36.73 -21.40
C TYR A 771 29.58 -36.07 -20.03
N ASP A 772 28.43 -35.83 -19.40
CA ASP A 772 28.36 -35.37 -18.02
C ASP A 772 28.96 -36.41 -17.06
N PHE A 773 29.75 -35.96 -16.09
CA PHE A 773 30.31 -36.80 -15.04
C PHE A 773 30.16 -36.10 -13.68
N CYS A 774 29.50 -36.74 -12.72
CA CYS A 774 29.34 -36.19 -11.37
C CYS A 774 30.42 -36.72 -10.42
N ALA A 775 31.19 -35.81 -9.81
CA ALA A 775 32.21 -36.15 -8.83
C ALA A 775 31.59 -36.77 -7.57
N ARG A 776 32.13 -37.90 -7.14
CA ARG A 776 31.64 -38.64 -5.95
C ARG A 776 32.25 -38.10 -4.66
N ASP A 777 33.41 -37.47 -4.75
CA ASP A 777 34.10 -36.86 -3.62
C ASP A 777 34.86 -35.58 -3.99
N ARG A 778 35.56 -34.98 -3.02
CA ARG A 778 36.26 -33.71 -3.19
C ARG A 778 37.52 -33.81 -4.06
N THR A 779 38.01 -35.01 -4.35
CA THR A 779 39.20 -35.28 -5.17
C THR A 779 38.86 -35.46 -6.65
N GLU A 780 37.60 -35.74 -6.98
CA GLU A 780 37.09 -35.86 -8.34
C GLU A 780 36.58 -34.51 -8.88
N LEU A 781 36.60 -34.37 -10.21
CA LEU A 781 36.09 -33.22 -10.94
C LEU A 781 34.76 -33.54 -11.59
N THR A 782 33.76 -32.69 -11.34
CA THR A 782 32.48 -32.77 -12.04
C THR A 782 32.65 -32.14 -13.43
N LEU A 783 32.24 -32.88 -14.47
CA LEU A 783 32.29 -32.45 -15.86
C LEU A 783 30.87 -32.31 -16.40
N LYS A 784 30.63 -31.31 -17.24
CA LYS A 784 29.46 -31.26 -18.12
C LYS A 784 29.88 -31.39 -19.58
N GLU A 785 29.08 -32.04 -20.39
CA GLU A 785 29.30 -32.15 -21.84
C GLU A 785 29.53 -30.75 -22.43
N GLY A 786 30.66 -30.60 -23.13
CA GLY A 786 31.12 -29.33 -23.69
C GLY A 786 32.21 -28.61 -22.89
N ASP A 787 32.45 -28.98 -21.63
CA ASP A 787 33.49 -28.37 -20.78
C ASP A 787 34.91 -28.61 -21.32
N ILE A 788 35.78 -27.59 -21.24
CA ILE A 788 37.20 -27.68 -21.67
C ILE A 788 38.10 -27.79 -20.44
N ILE A 789 38.81 -28.92 -20.34
CA ILE A 789 39.61 -29.30 -19.17
C ILE A 789 41.09 -29.24 -19.52
N LYS A 790 41.88 -28.52 -18.70
CA LYS A 790 43.35 -28.50 -18.84
C LYS A 790 43.93 -29.75 -18.19
N ILE A 791 44.60 -30.59 -18.96
CA ILE A 791 45.14 -31.86 -18.46
C ILE A 791 46.46 -31.60 -17.72
N LEU A 792 46.46 -31.94 -16.44
CA LEU A 792 47.61 -31.85 -15.54
C LEU A 792 48.40 -33.17 -15.44
N SER A 793 47.73 -34.32 -15.57
CA SER A 793 48.39 -35.63 -15.60
C SER A 793 47.49 -36.70 -16.21
N LYS A 794 48.05 -37.52 -17.12
CA LYS A 794 47.39 -38.71 -17.69
C LYS A 794 47.81 -40.02 -17.02
N LYS A 795 48.66 -39.96 -16.00
CA LYS A 795 49.26 -41.14 -15.33
C LYS A 795 48.43 -41.68 -14.16
N GLY A 796 47.14 -41.38 -14.08
CA GLY A 796 46.27 -41.89 -13.02
C GLY A 796 45.99 -43.39 -13.16
N GLN A 797 45.62 -44.04 -12.05
CA GLN A 797 45.24 -45.45 -12.08
C GLN A 797 43.94 -45.66 -12.87
N GLN A 798 43.90 -46.72 -13.69
CA GLN A 798 42.69 -47.25 -14.33
C GLN A 798 41.87 -46.25 -15.16
N GLY A 799 42.51 -45.50 -16.06
CA GLY A 799 41.79 -44.67 -17.03
C GLY A 799 41.24 -43.35 -16.49
N TRP A 800 41.77 -42.87 -15.35
CA TRP A 800 41.45 -41.56 -14.79
C TRP A 800 42.56 -40.55 -15.04
N TRP A 801 42.18 -39.34 -15.45
CA TRP A 801 43.09 -38.22 -15.67
C TRP A 801 42.86 -37.13 -14.65
N LYS A 802 43.92 -36.37 -14.35
CA LYS A 802 43.87 -35.20 -13.49
C LYS A 802 43.86 -33.96 -14.36
N GLY A 803 42.93 -33.07 -14.12
CA GLY A 803 42.88 -31.80 -14.83
C GLY A 803 42.32 -30.68 -13.99
N GLU A 804 42.19 -29.52 -14.63
CA GLU A 804 41.72 -28.29 -14.01
C GLU A 804 40.60 -27.68 -14.85
N ILE A 805 39.50 -27.33 -14.19
CA ILE A 805 38.39 -26.57 -14.78
C ILE A 805 37.88 -25.54 -13.76
N TYR A 806 37.64 -24.30 -14.22
CA TYR A 806 37.23 -23.16 -13.39
C TYR A 806 38.10 -22.95 -12.11
N GLY A 807 39.40 -23.24 -12.19
CA GLY A 807 40.34 -23.10 -11.08
C GLY A 807 40.31 -24.24 -10.04
N ARG A 808 39.52 -25.30 -10.29
CA ARG A 808 39.44 -26.49 -9.44
C ARG A 808 40.17 -27.65 -10.08
N VAL A 809 41.03 -28.33 -9.31
CA VAL A 809 41.84 -29.48 -9.75
C VAL A 809 41.28 -30.76 -9.16
N GLY A 810 41.12 -31.80 -9.97
CA GLY A 810 40.65 -33.10 -9.53
C GLY A 810 40.75 -34.17 -10.62
N TRP A 811 40.29 -35.38 -10.29
CA TRP A 811 40.33 -36.54 -11.18
C TRP A 811 39.02 -36.72 -11.92
N PHE A 812 39.08 -37.12 -13.19
CA PHE A 812 37.91 -37.46 -14.00
C PHE A 812 38.22 -38.64 -14.94
N PRO A 813 37.20 -39.37 -15.45
CA PRO A 813 37.40 -40.51 -16.32
C PRO A 813 37.86 -40.06 -17.72
N ALA A 814 38.96 -40.63 -18.21
CA ALA A 814 39.54 -40.28 -19.52
C ALA A 814 38.60 -40.59 -20.69
N ASN A 815 37.76 -41.63 -20.57
CA ASN A 815 36.80 -42.02 -21.60
C ASN A 815 35.57 -41.08 -21.70
N TYR A 816 35.44 -40.11 -20.79
CA TYR A 816 34.38 -39.10 -20.81
C TYR A 816 34.79 -37.83 -21.54
N VAL A 817 36.04 -37.77 -22.01
CA VAL A 817 36.60 -36.60 -22.68
C VAL A 817 37.26 -37.00 -24.00
N GLU A 818 37.35 -36.04 -24.91
CA GLU A 818 38.11 -36.15 -26.16
C GLU A 818 39.23 -35.12 -26.14
N GLU A 819 40.46 -35.55 -26.44
CA GLU A 819 41.60 -34.62 -26.49
C GLU A 819 41.58 -33.76 -27.75
N ASP A 820 41.71 -32.45 -27.57
CA ASP A 820 41.92 -31.52 -28.67
C ASP A 820 43.41 -31.54 -29.04
N TYR A 821 43.76 -32.29 -30.09
CA TYR A 821 45.08 -32.22 -30.71
C TYR A 821 45.11 -31.06 -31.71
N SER A 822 45.16 -29.82 -31.22
CA SER A 822 45.46 -28.67 -32.08
C SER A 822 46.73 -27.99 -31.61
N GLU A 823 47.83 -28.27 -32.33
CA GLU A 823 48.98 -27.38 -32.42
C GLU A 823 48.48 -26.04 -32.97
N TYR A 824 48.64 -24.95 -32.24
CA TYR A 824 49.03 -23.61 -32.71
C TYR A 824 48.92 -22.66 -31.51
N CYS A 825 50.08 -22.11 -31.15
CA CYS A 825 50.43 -21.40 -29.92
C CYS A 825 49.64 -20.14 -29.61
#